data_AF-A0A834M5J2-F1
#
_entry.id   AF-A0A834M5J2-F1
#
_cell.length_a   1.000
_cell.length_b   1.000
_cell.length_c   1.000
_cell.angle_alpha   90.00
_cell.angle_beta   90.00
_cell.angle_gamma   90.00
#
_symmetry.space_group_name_H-M   'P 1'
#
loop_
_entity.id
_entity.type
_entity.pdbx_description
1 polymer ?
#
loop_
_entity_poly.entity_id
_entity_poly.type
_entity_poly.pdbx_seq_one_letter_code
_entity_poly.pdbx_strand_id
1 'polypeptide(L)'
;MSDKKIHSLRVEDRNDSFNSFSAAINSREQLTPKENAHTYVLELNELKRKEAGEYNPHENIEIEHPTTFFETLIHLLKSSFGTGILAMPLAFSHSGWVLGIIGTAAIGLLCTYCMHMLVRTEYDLCKKKRVPSLTYPGTAEAALLEGPSFLAKLAPYSGLISNTFLLLYQLGSCCVYTVFIGQNISNVLSNYYDIDEKLIMLATLLPLILISFVKNLKFLAPLTTFANCITAVSFGIIYYYIFRHDFNFHERNAIGQVSNFPLFFGTVLFALESIGMIIPLQNEMKNPEKFITPLGVLNIGMVCVTTLYVTTGLFGYIAYGDSVDGSISYSIDKTEIPAQVCKLMLAFAIYTSYSLYMYVSIDIIWNQVLKDKFQESKYLSYWEYGCRVFLVLFTFSLAIAIPYIDLFISLVGAFCISALGLAFPAIFDSSSRWYQLNGWEKVFVHTKNVLITIFALTISNTFLLLYQLGTCCVYTVFVAENINFVCKYYMATPIDERLIMLMILLPLIFINYIRNLKYLAPLTTIANCVTLVSFAIIFYYIAMEGITFQDRLPVGNYKDYPLYFGTVLFALESIGVIMPLKNEMRNPRHFGSPCGVLNIGMASVVTLYILTGLFGYLAYGAAAGPSISYTVGVGQIAGQVCRLMLAFAIFTTHALSMYVAVDIVWTQNLMKKFEKNDHQLFWEYAIRTSLVVLTFCLAVAVPYLDLFISLVGAFCISSLGVAFPAIMDSCNRWNDPSSLKTVLHHVKNIGIVLFAVLGLVVGTATSIEKIVEKITEAAA
;
A
#
# COMPACT_ATOMS: atom_id res chain seq x y z
N MET A 1 49.65 -17.23 -47.24
CA MET A 1 49.14 -18.62 -47.37
C MET A 1 48.21 -19.04 -46.22
N SER A 2 47.68 -18.09 -45.43
CA SER A 2 46.98 -18.37 -44.16
C SER A 2 45.44 -18.30 -44.22
N ASP A 3 44.83 -17.61 -45.18
CA ASP A 3 43.36 -17.44 -45.19
C ASP A 3 42.58 -18.60 -45.82
N LYS A 4 43.17 -19.35 -46.76
CA LYS A 4 42.50 -20.51 -47.37
C LYS A 4 42.42 -21.74 -46.45
N LYS A 5 43.29 -21.82 -45.44
CA LYS A 5 43.32 -22.94 -44.48
C LYS A 5 42.29 -22.78 -43.35
N ILE A 6 41.99 -21.54 -42.94
CA ILE A 6 40.96 -21.24 -41.94
C ILE A 6 39.56 -21.40 -42.53
N HIS A 7 39.39 -21.08 -43.82
CA HIS A 7 38.10 -21.22 -44.48
C HIS A 7 37.72 -22.68 -44.80
N SER A 8 38.69 -23.56 -45.00
CA SER A 8 38.46 -25.01 -45.19
C SER A 8 38.11 -25.71 -43.87
N LEU A 9 38.82 -25.39 -42.77
CA LEU A 9 38.52 -25.91 -41.43
C LEU A 9 37.08 -25.56 -40.97
N ARG A 10 36.60 -24.33 -41.24
CA ARG A 10 35.21 -23.90 -40.93
C ARG A 10 34.11 -24.56 -41.77
N VAL A 11 34.46 -25.20 -42.88
CA VAL A 11 33.52 -25.89 -43.76
C VAL A 11 33.48 -27.38 -43.44
N GLU A 12 34.63 -27.98 -43.07
CA GLU A 12 34.69 -29.35 -42.54
C GLU A 12 33.94 -29.47 -41.21
N ASP A 13 34.13 -28.55 -40.25
CA ASP A 13 33.40 -28.55 -38.96
C ASP A 13 31.88 -28.42 -39.14
N ARG A 14 31.42 -27.71 -40.17
CA ARG A 14 29.99 -27.56 -40.48
C ARG A 14 29.38 -28.81 -41.10
N ASN A 15 30.14 -29.54 -41.94
CA ASN A 15 29.66 -30.78 -42.54
C ASN A 15 29.64 -31.93 -41.52
N ASP A 16 30.62 -31.99 -40.62
CA ASP A 16 30.62 -32.99 -39.54
C ASP A 16 29.51 -32.72 -38.52
N SER A 17 29.21 -31.45 -38.19
CA SER A 17 28.05 -31.12 -37.36
C SER A 17 26.74 -31.51 -38.03
N PHE A 18 26.60 -31.28 -39.35
CA PHE A 18 25.37 -31.60 -40.09
C PHE A 18 25.14 -33.11 -40.24
N ASN A 19 26.23 -33.88 -40.45
CA ASN A 19 26.16 -35.34 -40.50
C ASN A 19 25.86 -35.95 -39.12
N SER A 20 26.41 -35.37 -38.04
CA SER A 20 26.06 -35.78 -36.66
C SER A 20 24.60 -35.45 -36.31
N PHE A 21 24.07 -34.35 -36.85
CA PHE A 21 22.69 -33.91 -36.66
C PHE A 21 21.70 -34.84 -37.37
N SER A 22 22.00 -35.24 -38.60
CA SER A 22 21.20 -36.21 -39.35
C SER A 22 21.22 -37.60 -38.70
N ALA A 23 22.38 -38.02 -38.16
CA ALA A 23 22.51 -39.28 -37.41
C ALA A 23 21.75 -39.25 -36.07
N ALA A 24 21.78 -38.13 -35.36
CA ALA A 24 21.06 -37.95 -34.09
C ALA A 24 19.53 -37.92 -34.28
N ILE A 25 19.04 -37.29 -35.36
CA ILE A 25 17.62 -37.28 -35.73
C ILE A 25 17.14 -38.69 -36.09
N ASN A 26 17.88 -39.40 -36.95
CA ASN A 26 17.53 -40.77 -37.36
C ASN A 26 17.58 -41.77 -36.20
N SER A 27 18.45 -41.56 -35.20
CA SER A 27 18.53 -42.43 -34.01
C SER A 27 17.43 -42.20 -32.97
N ARG A 28 16.67 -41.08 -33.06
CA ARG A 28 15.69 -40.67 -32.05
C ARG A 28 14.23 -40.74 -32.50
N GLU A 29 13.96 -41.10 -33.75
CA GLU A 29 12.60 -41.36 -34.28
C GLU A 29 11.88 -42.58 -33.66
N GLN A 30 12.50 -43.31 -32.74
CA GLN A 30 11.90 -44.49 -32.09
C GLN A 30 11.23 -44.23 -30.72
N LEU A 31 11.06 -43.00 -30.26
CA LEU A 31 10.47 -42.71 -28.94
C LEU A 31 9.13 -41.96 -29.05
N THR A 32 8.12 -42.49 -28.37
CA THR A 32 6.69 -42.15 -28.50
C THR A 32 6.33 -40.67 -28.17
N PRO A 33 5.31 -40.06 -28.81
CA PRO A 33 5.24 -38.60 -28.97
C PRO A 33 4.44 -37.82 -27.90
N LYS A 34 3.84 -38.45 -26.88
CA LYS A 34 2.73 -37.80 -26.14
C LYS A 34 3.07 -37.08 -24.82
N GLU A 35 4.26 -37.23 -24.24
CA GLU A 35 4.57 -36.62 -22.93
C GLU A 35 5.65 -35.52 -22.95
N ASN A 36 6.41 -35.35 -24.05
CA ASN A 36 7.61 -34.49 -24.07
C ASN A 36 7.62 -33.36 -25.11
N ALA A 37 6.48 -33.01 -25.71
CA ALA A 37 6.43 -31.94 -26.72
C ALA A 37 6.99 -30.60 -26.21
N HIS A 38 6.79 -30.29 -24.92
CA HIS A 38 7.30 -29.07 -24.32
C HIS A 38 8.82 -29.09 -24.12
N THR A 39 9.37 -30.25 -23.73
CA THR A 39 10.81 -30.50 -23.59
C THR A 39 11.52 -30.43 -24.94
N TYR A 40 10.89 -30.98 -25.99
CA TYR A 40 11.42 -30.98 -27.36
C TYR A 40 11.49 -29.57 -27.97
N VAL A 41 10.47 -28.73 -27.72
CA VAL A 41 10.46 -27.33 -28.16
C VAL A 41 11.51 -26.49 -27.40
N LEU A 42 11.72 -26.77 -26.11
CA LEU A 42 12.79 -26.16 -25.30
C LEU A 42 14.18 -26.52 -25.84
N GLU A 43 14.44 -27.80 -26.10
CA GLU A 43 15.72 -28.27 -26.68
C GLU A 43 15.98 -27.68 -28.07
N LEU A 44 14.94 -27.58 -28.93
CA LEU A 44 15.08 -26.96 -30.25
C LEU A 44 15.39 -25.46 -30.18
N ASN A 45 14.78 -24.74 -29.23
CA ASN A 45 15.07 -23.33 -29.00
C ASN A 45 16.46 -23.10 -28.40
N GLU A 46 16.94 -24.02 -27.56
CA GLU A 46 18.33 -24.01 -27.07
C GLU A 46 19.35 -24.29 -28.18
N LEU A 47 19.05 -25.22 -29.09
CA LEU A 47 19.89 -25.50 -30.26
C LEU A 47 19.96 -24.29 -31.20
N LYS A 48 18.82 -23.65 -31.50
CA LYS A 48 18.76 -22.38 -32.27
C LYS A 48 19.48 -21.23 -31.57
N ARG A 49 19.48 -21.18 -30.23
CA ARG A 49 20.28 -20.21 -29.45
C ARG A 49 21.77 -20.47 -29.57
N LYS A 50 22.22 -21.73 -29.50
CA LYS A 50 23.63 -22.12 -29.66
C LYS A 50 24.19 -21.78 -31.04
N GLU A 51 23.39 -21.90 -32.09
CA GLU A 51 23.80 -21.56 -33.46
C GLU A 51 23.97 -20.04 -33.71
N ALA A 52 23.26 -19.19 -32.98
CA ALA A 52 23.21 -17.75 -33.24
C ALA A 52 24.16 -16.90 -32.36
N GLY A 53 25.07 -17.52 -31.62
CA GLY A 53 26.05 -16.85 -30.76
C GLY A 53 25.48 -16.27 -29.46
N GLU A 54 26.38 -15.92 -28.53
CA GLU A 54 26.03 -15.36 -27.22
C GLU A 54 25.65 -13.87 -27.37
N TYR A 55 24.39 -13.54 -27.13
CA TYR A 55 23.90 -12.15 -27.17
C TYR A 55 24.26 -11.43 -25.87
N ASN A 56 24.97 -10.31 -25.96
CA ASN A 56 25.28 -9.44 -24.83
C ASN A 56 24.37 -8.19 -24.88
N PRO A 57 23.37 -8.04 -24.00
CA PRO A 57 22.48 -6.88 -24.00
C PRO A 57 23.22 -5.55 -23.92
N HIS A 58 24.27 -5.46 -23.10
CA HIS A 58 25.02 -4.23 -22.84
C HIS A 58 25.77 -3.67 -24.05
N GLU A 59 26.14 -4.52 -25.02
CA GLU A 59 26.79 -4.08 -26.27
C GLU A 59 25.80 -3.52 -27.29
N ASN A 60 24.50 -3.73 -27.08
CA ASN A 60 23.43 -3.37 -28.02
C ASN A 60 22.59 -2.19 -27.52
N ILE A 61 22.98 -1.53 -26.43
CA ILE A 61 22.33 -0.31 -25.93
C ILE A 61 22.93 0.89 -26.67
N GLU A 62 22.11 1.61 -27.45
CA GLU A 62 22.49 2.87 -28.08
C GLU A 62 22.22 4.04 -27.13
N ILE A 63 23.29 4.67 -26.60
CA ILE A 63 23.19 5.78 -25.65
C ILE A 63 23.82 7.03 -26.29
N GLU A 64 23.02 8.09 -26.47
CA GLU A 64 23.47 9.36 -27.04
C GLU A 64 24.51 10.07 -26.14
N HIS A 65 24.29 10.01 -24.81
CA HIS A 65 25.17 10.60 -23.79
C HIS A 65 25.32 9.68 -22.57
N PRO A 66 26.28 8.74 -22.57
CA PRO A 66 26.46 7.81 -21.46
C PRO A 66 27.05 8.49 -20.23
N THR A 67 26.52 8.16 -19.05
CA THR A 67 26.97 8.61 -17.73
C THR A 67 28.21 7.84 -17.26
N THR A 68 29.10 8.53 -16.57
CA THR A 68 30.27 7.94 -15.91
C THR A 68 29.90 7.30 -14.57
N PHE A 69 30.77 6.42 -14.05
CA PHE A 69 30.57 5.76 -12.75
C PHE A 69 30.20 6.74 -11.62
N PHE A 70 30.89 7.88 -11.54
CA PHE A 70 30.67 8.88 -10.49
C PHE A 70 29.40 9.68 -10.72
N GLU A 71 29.06 10.00 -11.97
CA GLU A 71 27.79 10.65 -12.31
C GLU A 71 26.60 9.75 -11.96
N THR A 72 26.64 8.47 -12.35
CA THR A 72 25.59 7.49 -11.99
C THR A 72 25.48 7.32 -10.48
N LEU A 73 26.61 7.30 -9.75
CA LEU A 73 26.61 7.27 -8.29
C LEU A 73 25.92 8.49 -7.70
N ILE A 74 26.23 9.70 -8.18
CA ILE A 74 25.55 10.93 -7.74
C ILE A 74 24.05 10.87 -8.06
N HIS A 75 23.66 10.34 -9.23
CA HIS A 75 22.25 10.19 -9.59
C HIS A 75 21.52 9.19 -8.68
N LEU A 76 22.16 8.06 -8.32
CA LEU A 76 21.62 7.07 -7.38
C LEU A 76 21.48 7.63 -5.96
N LEU A 77 22.53 8.32 -5.47
CA LEU A 77 22.50 8.98 -4.16
C LEU A 77 21.39 10.02 -4.12
N LYS A 78 21.28 10.83 -5.16
CA LYS A 78 20.21 11.83 -5.31
C LYS A 78 18.82 11.20 -5.33
N SER A 79 18.62 10.14 -6.10
CA SER A 79 17.31 9.49 -6.20
C SER A 79 16.89 8.86 -4.86
N SER A 80 17.85 8.61 -3.97
CA SER A 80 17.63 8.12 -2.62
C SER A 80 17.49 9.27 -1.60
N PHE A 81 18.26 10.36 -1.71
CA PHE A 81 18.23 11.55 -0.83
C PHE A 81 16.98 12.43 -1.07
N GLY A 82 15.80 11.88 -0.79
CA GLY A 82 14.53 12.60 -0.73
C GLY A 82 14.21 13.11 0.68
N THR A 83 12.92 13.36 0.96
CA THR A 83 12.44 13.70 2.31
C THR A 83 12.54 12.53 3.29
N GLY A 84 12.70 11.29 2.81
CA GLY A 84 12.76 10.09 3.65
C GLY A 84 13.87 10.11 4.69
N ILE A 85 15.05 10.65 4.37
CA ILE A 85 16.15 10.82 5.34
C ILE A 85 15.79 11.74 6.49
N LEU A 86 15.00 12.78 6.21
CA LEU A 86 14.62 13.78 7.20
C LEU A 86 13.61 13.22 8.21
N ALA A 87 12.89 12.15 7.85
CA ALA A 87 11.97 11.41 8.72
C ALA A 87 12.66 10.29 9.53
N MET A 88 13.95 10.00 9.29
CA MET A 88 14.67 8.93 10.00
C MET A 88 14.73 9.10 11.52
N PRO A 89 14.90 10.31 12.08
CA PRO A 89 14.86 10.49 13.53
C PRO A 89 13.53 10.05 14.14
N LEU A 90 12.40 10.34 13.50
CA LEU A 90 11.08 9.87 13.94
C LEU A 90 10.95 8.34 13.82
N ALA A 91 11.51 7.73 12.78
CA ALA A 91 11.54 6.27 12.68
C ALA A 91 12.31 5.65 13.87
N PHE A 92 13.38 6.30 14.33
CA PHE A 92 14.17 5.86 15.47
C PHE A 92 13.46 6.10 16.80
N SER A 93 12.61 7.13 16.94
CA SER A 93 11.75 7.27 18.12
C SER A 93 10.69 6.17 18.21
N HIS A 94 10.19 5.69 17.06
CA HIS A 94 9.26 4.56 17.00
C HIS A 94 9.90 3.22 17.37
N SER A 95 11.15 2.98 16.95
CA SER A 95 11.83 1.68 17.11
C SER A 95 12.83 1.62 18.27
N GLY A 96 13.26 2.76 18.81
CA GLY A 96 14.39 2.86 19.73
C GLY A 96 15.74 2.82 19.00
N TRP A 97 16.80 3.34 19.62
CA TRP A 97 18.06 3.57 18.93
C TRP A 97 18.83 2.30 18.56
N VAL A 98 18.79 1.23 19.38
CA VAL A 98 19.47 -0.04 19.06
C VAL A 98 18.77 -0.75 17.91
N LEU A 99 17.45 -0.89 18.00
CA LEU A 99 16.66 -1.53 16.97
C LEU A 99 16.64 -0.67 15.69
N GLY A 100 16.65 0.66 15.80
CA GLY A 100 16.81 1.57 14.68
C GLY A 100 18.11 1.31 13.91
N ILE A 101 19.26 1.25 14.60
CA ILE A 101 20.54 0.95 13.95
C ILE A 101 20.52 -0.42 13.25
N ILE A 102 20.18 -1.48 14.00
CA ILE A 102 20.23 -2.85 13.49
C ILE A 102 19.17 -3.05 12.40
N GLY A 103 17.96 -2.54 12.62
CA GLY A 103 16.81 -2.65 11.73
C GLY A 103 17.03 -1.90 10.43
N THR A 104 17.47 -0.64 10.47
CA THR A 104 17.76 0.14 9.27
C THR A 104 18.91 -0.47 8.47
N ALA A 105 19.96 -0.97 9.13
CA ALA A 105 21.05 -1.68 8.44
C ALA A 105 20.55 -2.99 7.78
N ALA A 106 19.73 -3.77 8.49
CA ALA A 106 19.17 -5.01 7.95
C ALA A 106 18.21 -4.77 6.77
N ILE A 107 17.35 -3.76 6.87
CA ILE A 107 16.45 -3.36 5.78
C ILE A 107 17.27 -2.83 4.60
N GLY A 108 18.29 -2.00 4.82
CA GLY A 108 19.18 -1.51 3.76
C GLY A 108 19.90 -2.64 3.02
N LEU A 109 20.40 -3.65 3.74
CA LEU A 109 20.98 -4.85 3.15
C LEU A 109 19.95 -5.64 2.34
N LEU A 110 18.73 -5.78 2.86
CA LEU A 110 17.63 -6.49 2.18
C LEU A 110 17.20 -5.77 0.89
N CYS A 111 17.00 -4.45 0.95
CA CYS A 111 16.68 -3.59 -0.19
C CYS A 111 17.76 -3.68 -1.26
N THR A 112 19.04 -3.53 -0.86
CA THR A 112 20.18 -3.68 -1.78
C THR A 112 20.17 -5.05 -2.44
N TYR A 113 19.96 -6.11 -1.66
CA TYR A 113 19.87 -7.47 -2.18
C TYR A 113 18.73 -7.64 -3.20
N CYS A 114 17.55 -7.07 -2.95
CA CYS A 114 16.43 -7.11 -3.88
C CYS A 114 16.69 -6.30 -5.17
N MET A 115 17.38 -5.16 -5.09
CA MET A 115 17.81 -4.41 -6.27
C MET A 115 18.79 -5.20 -7.14
N HIS A 116 19.77 -5.90 -6.53
CA HIS A 116 20.66 -6.83 -7.25
C HIS A 116 19.88 -7.93 -7.97
N MET A 117 18.89 -8.49 -7.27
CA MET A 117 18.04 -9.55 -7.78
C MET A 117 17.20 -9.08 -8.98
N LEU A 118 16.64 -7.87 -8.91
CA LEU A 118 15.94 -7.23 -10.02
C LEU A 118 16.85 -7.03 -11.22
N VAL A 119 18.02 -6.39 -11.04
CA VAL A 119 18.96 -6.09 -12.12
C VAL A 119 19.48 -7.35 -12.80
N ARG A 120 19.82 -8.38 -12.02
CA ARG A 120 20.24 -9.68 -12.58
C ARG A 120 19.14 -10.32 -13.39
N THR A 121 17.91 -10.29 -12.88
CA THR A 121 16.75 -10.87 -13.56
C THR A 121 16.47 -10.15 -14.88
N GLU A 122 16.54 -8.81 -14.88
CA GLU A 122 16.43 -7.99 -16.08
C GLU A 122 17.48 -8.40 -17.12
N TYR A 123 18.76 -8.46 -16.72
CA TYR A 123 19.87 -8.82 -17.61
C TYR A 123 19.69 -10.22 -18.22
N ASP A 124 19.35 -11.21 -17.38
CA ASP A 124 19.13 -12.58 -17.83
C ASP A 124 17.96 -12.68 -18.81
N LEU A 125 16.89 -11.91 -18.59
CA LEU A 125 15.73 -11.85 -19.48
C LEU A 125 16.05 -11.12 -20.78
N CYS A 126 16.83 -10.04 -20.74
CA CYS A 126 17.32 -9.34 -21.93
C CYS A 126 18.19 -10.24 -22.80
N LYS A 127 19.10 -11.01 -22.18
CA LYS A 127 19.91 -12.03 -22.86
C LYS A 127 19.03 -13.09 -23.53
N LYS A 128 17.99 -13.56 -22.83
CA LYS A 128 17.05 -14.56 -23.35
C LYS A 128 16.21 -14.03 -24.51
N LYS A 129 15.66 -12.81 -24.38
CA LYS A 129 14.76 -12.21 -25.36
C LYS A 129 15.48 -11.51 -26.51
N ARG A 130 16.81 -11.37 -26.44
CA ARG A 130 17.64 -10.63 -27.40
C ARG A 130 17.18 -9.18 -27.56
N VAL A 131 16.90 -8.53 -26.44
CA VAL A 131 16.57 -7.10 -26.37
C VAL A 131 17.62 -6.38 -25.53
N PRO A 132 17.94 -5.11 -25.84
CA PRO A 132 19.04 -4.41 -25.19
C PRO A 132 18.74 -4.06 -23.72
N SER A 133 17.48 -3.75 -23.41
CA SER A 133 17.01 -3.43 -22.06
C SER A 133 15.51 -3.68 -21.92
N LEU A 134 15.05 -3.98 -20.72
CA LEU A 134 13.64 -4.01 -20.34
C LEU A 134 13.34 -2.91 -19.32
N THR A 135 12.11 -2.40 -19.29
CA THR A 135 11.65 -1.54 -18.19
C THR A 135 11.27 -2.41 -16.98
N TYR A 136 11.02 -1.81 -15.82
CA TYR A 136 10.53 -2.57 -14.66
C TYR A 136 9.24 -3.36 -14.97
N PRO A 137 8.19 -2.78 -15.57
CA PRO A 137 7.00 -3.53 -16.02
C PRO A 137 7.32 -4.61 -17.05
N GLY A 138 8.20 -4.32 -18.02
CA GLY A 138 8.61 -5.30 -19.04
C GLY A 138 9.38 -6.48 -18.44
N THR A 139 10.17 -6.22 -17.39
CA THR A 139 10.86 -7.24 -16.61
C THR A 139 9.88 -8.11 -15.85
N ALA A 140 8.84 -7.52 -15.25
CA ALA A 140 7.76 -8.24 -14.57
C ALA A 140 7.07 -9.25 -15.52
N GLU A 141 6.62 -8.76 -16.67
CA GLU A 141 5.94 -9.58 -17.68
C GLU A 141 6.85 -10.68 -18.22
N ALA A 142 8.09 -10.33 -18.59
CA ALA A 142 9.07 -11.29 -19.08
C ALA A 142 9.41 -12.36 -18.04
N ALA A 143 9.57 -11.99 -16.77
CA ALA A 143 9.91 -12.91 -15.69
C ALA A 143 8.80 -13.91 -15.43
N LEU A 144 7.54 -13.45 -15.36
CA LEU A 144 6.41 -14.33 -15.08
C LEU A 144 6.10 -15.25 -16.26
N LEU A 145 6.25 -14.79 -17.51
CA LEU A 145 6.07 -15.62 -18.71
C LEU A 145 7.01 -16.84 -18.71
N GLU A 146 8.24 -16.65 -18.24
CA GLU A 146 9.26 -17.72 -18.11
C GLU A 146 9.05 -18.60 -16.85
N GLY A 147 8.15 -18.19 -15.96
CA GLY A 147 7.88 -18.83 -14.69
C GLY A 147 7.06 -20.13 -14.78
N PRO A 148 6.76 -20.74 -13.63
CA PRO A 148 5.87 -21.90 -13.57
C PRO A 148 4.48 -21.57 -14.13
N SER A 149 3.78 -22.60 -14.63
CA SER A 149 2.51 -22.44 -15.37
C SER A 149 1.41 -21.66 -14.63
N PHE A 150 1.45 -21.56 -13.30
CA PHE A 150 0.52 -20.72 -12.53
C PHE A 150 0.92 -19.23 -12.51
N LEU A 151 2.22 -18.90 -12.50
CA LEU A 151 2.71 -17.52 -12.59
C LEU A 151 2.70 -17.01 -14.04
N ALA A 152 2.95 -17.88 -15.02
CA ALA A 152 2.87 -17.51 -16.44
C ALA A 152 1.48 -17.00 -16.85
N LYS A 153 0.42 -17.51 -16.22
CA LYS A 153 -0.96 -17.00 -16.42
C LYS A 153 -1.16 -15.57 -15.92
N LEU A 154 -0.35 -15.14 -14.95
CA LEU A 154 -0.40 -13.78 -14.38
C LEU A 154 0.49 -12.80 -15.15
N ALA A 155 1.34 -13.28 -16.05
CA ALA A 155 2.32 -12.45 -16.74
C ALA A 155 1.71 -11.27 -17.53
N PRO A 156 0.61 -11.43 -18.29
CA PRO A 156 -0.02 -10.31 -19.01
C PRO A 156 -0.51 -9.19 -18.09
N TYR A 157 -0.79 -9.48 -16.82
CA TYR A 157 -1.26 -8.51 -15.84
C TYR A 157 -0.11 -7.86 -15.05
N SER A 158 1.03 -8.52 -14.98
CA SER A 158 2.14 -8.14 -14.08
C SER A 158 2.78 -6.80 -14.41
N GLY A 159 2.88 -6.44 -15.70
CA GLY A 159 3.37 -5.13 -16.13
C GLY A 159 2.46 -3.99 -15.63
N LEU A 160 1.15 -4.18 -15.72
CA LEU A 160 0.17 -3.19 -15.27
C LEU A 160 0.06 -3.09 -13.76
N ILE A 161 0.12 -4.23 -13.05
CA ILE A 161 0.21 -4.24 -11.58
C ILE A 161 1.45 -3.44 -11.15
N SER A 162 2.61 -3.73 -11.75
CA SER A 162 3.86 -3.02 -11.47
C SER A 162 3.76 -1.52 -11.75
N ASN A 163 3.21 -1.13 -12.89
CA ASN A 163 2.98 0.27 -13.24
C ASN A 163 2.01 0.98 -12.28
N THR A 164 0.99 0.28 -11.79
CA THR A 164 0.03 0.86 -10.84
C THR A 164 0.69 1.13 -9.49
N PHE A 165 1.46 0.17 -8.97
CA PHE A 165 2.22 0.36 -7.74
C PHE A 165 3.29 1.45 -7.90
N LEU A 166 3.99 1.50 -9.04
CA LEU A 166 4.94 2.56 -9.36
C LEU A 166 4.25 3.93 -9.39
N LEU A 167 3.11 4.04 -10.05
CA LEU A 167 2.34 5.28 -10.12
C LEU A 167 1.88 5.73 -8.74
N LEU A 168 1.36 4.82 -7.92
CA LEU A 168 0.91 5.12 -6.57
C LEU A 168 2.07 5.58 -5.68
N TYR A 169 3.23 4.94 -5.78
CA TYR A 169 4.46 5.38 -5.11
C TYR A 169 4.86 6.81 -5.52
N GLN A 170 4.85 7.12 -6.81
CA GLN A 170 5.22 8.45 -7.29
C GLN A 170 4.22 9.54 -6.87
N LEU A 171 2.92 9.27 -6.99
CA LEU A 171 1.88 10.21 -6.55
C LEU A 171 1.90 10.41 -5.04
N GLY A 172 2.12 9.35 -4.25
CA GLY A 172 2.30 9.43 -2.80
C GLY A 172 3.51 10.28 -2.40
N SER A 173 4.63 10.10 -3.09
CA SER A 173 5.84 10.92 -2.88
C SER A 173 5.62 12.39 -3.23
N CYS A 174 4.87 12.68 -4.30
CA CYS A 174 4.46 14.05 -4.64
C CYS A 174 3.61 14.71 -3.54
N CYS A 175 2.74 13.94 -2.85
CA CYS A 175 1.98 14.44 -1.71
C CYS A 175 2.91 14.80 -0.54
N VAL A 176 3.83 13.88 -0.17
CA VAL A 176 4.85 14.10 0.86
C VAL A 176 5.66 15.36 0.59
N TYR A 177 6.12 15.54 -0.65
CA TYR A 177 6.90 16.72 -1.04
C TYR A 177 6.10 18.01 -0.99
N THR A 178 4.81 17.97 -1.35
CA THR A 178 3.93 19.13 -1.26
C THR A 178 3.76 19.60 0.19
N VAL A 179 3.45 18.68 1.10
CA VAL A 179 3.37 18.96 2.56
C VAL A 179 4.71 19.48 3.06
N PHE A 180 5.81 18.84 2.66
CA PHE A 180 7.16 19.22 3.08
C PHE A 180 7.54 20.64 2.68
N ILE A 181 7.31 21.01 1.42
CA ILE A 181 7.61 22.35 0.90
C ILE A 181 6.77 23.38 1.66
N GLY A 182 5.47 23.12 1.81
CA GLY A 182 4.54 23.98 2.53
C GLY A 182 4.95 24.25 3.98
N GLN A 183 5.25 23.18 4.73
CA GLN A 183 5.62 23.27 6.14
C GLN A 183 6.97 23.94 6.37
N ASN A 184 7.98 23.70 5.53
CA ASN A 184 9.27 24.39 5.66
C ASN A 184 9.12 25.89 5.38
N ILE A 185 8.32 26.28 4.39
CA ILE A 185 8.04 27.69 4.09
C ILE A 185 7.23 28.32 5.23
N SER A 186 6.19 27.64 5.71
CA SER A 186 5.34 28.11 6.81
C SER A 186 6.11 28.30 8.12
N ASN A 187 7.01 27.36 8.46
CA ASN A 187 7.87 27.47 9.65
C ASN A 187 8.80 28.70 9.64
N VAL A 188 9.07 29.28 8.46
CA VAL A 188 9.89 30.50 8.34
C VAL A 188 8.99 31.73 8.35
N LEU A 189 7.94 31.76 7.53
CA LEU A 189 7.06 32.92 7.42
C LEU A 189 6.28 33.20 8.71
N SER A 190 5.88 32.18 9.46
CA SER A 190 5.13 32.33 10.72
C SER A 190 5.88 33.13 11.79
N ASN A 191 7.21 33.24 11.71
CA ASN A 191 7.99 34.11 12.61
C ASN A 191 7.84 35.60 12.30
N TYR A 192 7.43 35.96 11.07
CA TYR A 192 7.33 37.34 10.61
C TYR A 192 5.88 37.77 10.37
N TYR A 193 5.02 36.84 9.98
CA TYR A 193 3.63 37.08 9.60
C TYR A 193 2.73 35.96 10.14
N ASP A 194 1.60 36.33 10.73
CA ASP A 194 0.58 35.38 11.19
C ASP A 194 -0.30 34.94 10.01
N ILE A 195 0.20 33.98 9.22
CA ILE A 195 -0.46 33.45 8.03
C ILE A 195 -0.77 31.98 8.25
N ASP A 196 -2.02 31.59 7.99
CA ASP A 196 -2.46 30.19 8.04
C ASP A 196 -1.60 29.29 7.13
N GLU A 197 -1.13 28.16 7.66
CA GLU A 197 -0.28 27.19 6.98
C GLU A 197 -0.92 26.72 5.66
N LYS A 198 -2.25 26.55 5.65
CA LYS A 198 -3.00 26.14 4.45
C LYS A 198 -2.95 27.18 3.34
N LEU A 199 -2.91 28.47 3.68
CA LEU A 199 -2.79 29.54 2.70
C LEU A 199 -1.38 29.58 2.09
N ILE A 200 -0.36 29.30 2.90
CA ILE A 200 1.02 29.15 2.42
C ILE A 200 1.13 27.94 1.50
N MET A 201 0.55 26.79 1.88
CA MET A 201 0.47 25.62 1.00
C MET A 201 -0.24 25.96 -0.31
N LEU A 202 -1.38 26.66 -0.28
CA LEU A 202 -2.10 27.09 -1.49
C LEU A 202 -1.24 27.98 -2.38
N ALA A 203 -0.42 28.86 -1.82
CA ALA A 203 0.51 29.68 -2.58
C ALA A 203 1.57 28.86 -3.32
N THR A 204 1.95 27.68 -2.81
CA THR A 204 2.91 26.77 -3.49
C THR A 204 2.31 26.03 -4.70
N LEU A 205 0.97 25.96 -4.81
CA LEU A 205 0.30 25.25 -5.91
C LEU A 205 0.67 25.80 -7.29
N LEU A 206 0.70 27.12 -7.46
CA LEU A 206 1.04 27.74 -8.74
C LEU A 206 2.48 27.40 -9.16
N PRO A 207 3.51 27.58 -8.32
CA PRO A 207 4.86 27.07 -8.59
C PRO A 207 4.90 25.58 -8.95
N LEU A 208 4.16 24.71 -8.26
CA LEU A 208 4.14 23.27 -8.53
C LEU A 208 3.53 22.95 -9.91
N ILE A 209 2.49 23.67 -10.31
CA ILE A 209 1.92 23.56 -11.66
C ILE A 209 2.95 24.00 -12.70
N LEU A 210 3.60 25.14 -12.51
CA LEU A 210 4.56 25.69 -13.48
C LEU A 210 5.74 24.76 -13.71
N ILE A 211 6.33 24.18 -12.65
CA ILE A 211 7.45 23.24 -12.82
C ILE A 211 7.03 21.91 -13.43
N SER A 212 5.76 21.52 -13.28
CA SER A 212 5.23 20.31 -13.93
C SER A 212 5.13 20.45 -15.45
N PHE A 213 5.09 21.68 -15.99
CA PHE A 213 5.02 21.93 -17.43
C PHE A 213 6.33 21.63 -18.17
N VAL A 214 7.43 21.41 -17.45
CA VAL A 214 8.68 21.00 -18.07
C VAL A 214 8.53 19.57 -18.62
N LYS A 215 8.52 19.46 -19.95
CA LYS A 215 8.36 18.17 -20.65
C LYS A 215 9.66 17.42 -20.86
N ASN A 216 10.79 18.10 -20.76
CA ASN A 216 12.09 17.51 -21.05
C ASN A 216 13.00 17.64 -19.84
N LEU A 217 13.36 16.50 -19.27
CA LEU A 217 14.25 16.39 -18.10
C LEU A 217 15.61 17.05 -18.35
N LYS A 218 16.07 17.17 -19.60
CA LYS A 218 17.32 17.87 -19.96
C LYS A 218 17.31 19.33 -19.49
N PHE A 219 16.16 20.02 -19.51
CA PHE A 219 16.05 21.39 -18.99
C PHE A 219 16.06 21.45 -17.46
N LEU A 220 15.68 20.37 -16.79
CA LEU A 220 15.73 20.28 -15.34
C LEU A 220 17.11 19.89 -14.81
N ALA A 221 17.93 19.22 -15.62
CA ALA A 221 19.25 18.72 -15.22
C ALA A 221 20.14 19.76 -14.49
N PRO A 222 20.38 20.98 -15.03
CA PRO A 222 21.22 21.97 -14.34
C PRO A 222 20.59 22.47 -13.03
N LEU A 223 19.27 22.68 -13.02
CA LEU A 223 18.53 23.11 -11.84
C LEU A 223 18.60 22.05 -10.73
N THR A 224 18.43 20.78 -11.10
CA THR A 224 18.52 19.67 -10.16
C THR A 224 19.94 19.48 -9.65
N THR A 225 20.97 19.76 -10.46
CA THR A 225 22.38 19.70 -10.03
C THR A 225 22.66 20.77 -8.98
N PHE A 226 22.18 21.99 -9.20
CA PHE A 226 22.25 23.06 -8.22
C PHE A 226 21.50 22.72 -6.92
N ALA A 227 20.30 22.14 -7.02
CA ALA A 227 19.53 21.66 -5.88
C ALA A 227 20.30 20.62 -5.03
N ASN A 228 21.14 19.77 -5.64
CA ASN A 228 21.97 18.82 -4.89
C ASN A 228 23.00 19.52 -4.00
N CYS A 229 23.64 20.58 -4.50
CA CYS A 229 24.58 21.37 -3.70
C CYS A 229 23.86 22.03 -2.52
N ILE A 230 22.66 22.55 -2.76
CA ILE A 230 21.79 23.11 -1.72
C ILE A 230 21.48 22.06 -0.65
N THR A 231 21.04 20.86 -1.05
CA THR A 231 20.75 19.76 -0.13
C THR A 231 21.97 19.38 0.72
N ALA A 232 23.16 19.31 0.12
CA ALA A 232 24.39 19.01 0.85
C ALA A 232 24.72 20.07 1.92
N VAL A 233 24.58 21.35 1.59
CA VAL A 233 24.75 22.46 2.55
C VAL A 233 23.69 22.40 3.65
N SER A 234 22.43 22.13 3.30
CA SER A 234 21.34 21.98 4.28
C SER A 234 21.61 20.84 5.27
N PHE A 235 22.12 19.69 4.82
CA PHE A 235 22.54 18.63 5.75
C PHE A 235 23.66 19.08 6.68
N GLY A 236 24.64 19.85 6.19
CA GLY A 236 25.67 20.43 7.03
C GLY A 236 25.09 21.31 8.15
N ILE A 237 24.08 22.12 7.84
CA ILE A 237 23.38 22.95 8.83
C ILE A 237 22.57 22.10 9.81
N ILE A 238 21.82 21.10 9.32
CA ILE A 238 21.07 20.17 10.18
C ILE A 238 22.01 19.48 11.16
N TYR A 239 23.12 18.94 10.69
CA TYR A 239 24.11 18.30 11.55
C TYR A 239 24.71 19.28 12.57
N TYR A 240 24.99 20.53 12.19
CA TYR A 240 25.42 21.56 13.14
C TYR A 240 24.42 21.72 14.31
N TYR A 241 23.11 21.74 14.05
CA TYR A 241 22.10 21.81 15.13
C TYR A 241 22.02 20.52 15.94
N ILE A 242 22.04 19.35 15.29
CA ILE A 242 22.02 18.05 15.97
C ILE A 242 23.20 17.92 16.95
N PHE A 243 24.42 18.27 16.52
CA PHE A 243 25.64 18.17 17.34
C PHE A 243 25.79 19.29 18.38
N ARG A 244 24.91 20.30 18.40
CA ARG A 244 24.86 21.33 19.44
C ARG A 244 24.16 20.84 20.72
N HIS A 245 23.31 19.81 20.61
CA HIS A 245 22.64 19.20 21.75
C HIS A 245 23.56 18.21 22.49
N ASP A 246 23.40 18.12 23.81
CA ASP A 246 24.12 17.13 24.61
C ASP A 246 23.62 15.71 24.31
N PHE A 247 24.54 14.77 24.08
CA PHE A 247 24.21 13.38 23.82
C PHE A 247 23.91 12.62 25.12
N ASN A 248 22.65 12.65 25.54
CA ASN A 248 22.19 11.84 26.67
C ASN A 248 21.43 10.59 26.21
N PHE A 249 22.01 9.41 26.44
CA PHE A 249 21.40 8.12 26.11
C PHE A 249 20.50 7.58 27.22
N HIS A 250 20.58 8.12 28.45
CA HIS A 250 19.88 7.56 29.61
C HIS A 250 18.36 7.71 29.54
N GLU A 251 17.86 8.72 28.81
CA GLU A 251 16.43 9.00 28.62
C GLU A 251 15.91 8.53 27.25
N ARG A 252 16.70 7.72 26.52
CA ARG A 252 16.35 7.26 25.17
C ARG A 252 16.12 5.76 25.16
N ASN A 253 15.00 5.34 24.59
CA ASN A 253 14.63 3.93 24.54
C ASN A 253 15.59 3.18 23.61
N ALA A 254 16.26 2.15 24.14
CA ALA A 254 17.11 1.26 23.34
C ALA A 254 16.27 0.45 22.35
N ILE A 255 15.12 -0.03 22.80
CA ILE A 255 14.11 -0.72 22.00
C ILE A 255 12.78 -0.02 22.28
N GLY A 256 12.14 0.45 21.23
CA GLY A 256 10.84 1.11 21.24
C GLY A 256 9.68 0.14 21.38
N GLN A 257 8.46 0.66 21.36
CA GLN A 257 7.26 -0.14 21.51
C GLN A 257 6.96 -0.94 20.23
N VAL A 258 6.63 -2.23 20.39
CA VAL A 258 6.32 -3.14 19.27
C VAL A 258 5.16 -2.62 18.41
N SER A 259 4.21 -1.88 19.00
CA SER A 259 3.10 -1.23 18.29
C SER A 259 3.56 -0.23 17.24
N ASN A 260 4.72 0.39 17.41
CA ASN A 260 5.25 1.43 16.53
C ASN A 260 6.21 0.86 15.47
N PHE A 261 6.53 -0.43 15.53
CA PHE A 261 7.41 -1.07 14.56
C PHE A 261 6.90 -0.99 13.12
N PRO A 262 5.59 -1.14 12.83
CA PRO A 262 5.07 -0.93 11.47
C PRO A 262 5.37 0.47 10.92
N LEU A 263 5.27 1.51 11.76
CA LEU A 263 5.61 2.88 11.37
C LEU A 263 7.11 3.03 11.09
N PHE A 264 7.96 2.41 11.90
CA PHE A 264 9.41 2.35 11.64
C PHE A 264 9.71 1.64 10.31
N PHE A 265 9.20 0.43 10.10
CA PHE A 265 9.43 -0.35 8.88
C PHE A 265 8.92 0.39 7.65
N GLY A 266 7.74 1.00 7.71
CA GLY A 266 7.17 1.81 6.63
C GLY A 266 8.07 2.99 6.27
N THR A 267 8.48 3.79 7.25
CA THR A 267 9.33 4.97 7.04
C THR A 267 10.70 4.59 6.50
N VAL A 268 11.33 3.53 7.03
CA VAL A 268 12.64 3.07 6.57
C VAL A 268 12.58 2.51 5.15
N LEU A 269 11.55 1.74 4.81
CA LEU A 269 11.34 1.26 3.44
C LEU A 269 11.12 2.41 2.46
N PHE A 270 10.28 3.39 2.82
CA PHE A 270 10.09 4.58 2.00
C PHE A 270 11.41 5.33 1.78
N ALA A 271 12.21 5.49 2.83
CA ALA A 271 13.42 6.27 2.75
C ALA A 271 14.50 5.59 1.89
N LEU A 272 14.71 4.27 2.07
CA LEU A 272 15.84 3.55 1.50
C LEU A 272 15.61 3.10 0.04
N GLU A 273 14.38 3.05 -0.42
CA GLU A 273 14.07 2.44 -1.71
C GLU A 273 13.94 3.47 -2.84
N SER A 274 14.72 3.28 -3.91
CA SER A 274 14.62 4.07 -5.16
C SER A 274 14.44 3.17 -6.39
N ILE A 275 13.55 2.17 -6.27
CA ILE A 275 13.43 1.06 -7.23
C ILE A 275 13.12 1.51 -8.67
N GLY A 276 12.38 2.62 -8.82
CA GLY A 276 12.00 3.16 -10.13
C GLY A 276 13.16 3.70 -10.98
N MET A 277 14.31 4.01 -10.35
CA MET A 277 15.48 4.58 -11.04
C MET A 277 16.59 3.55 -11.30
N ILE A 278 16.54 2.37 -10.69
CA ILE A 278 17.64 1.38 -10.74
C ILE A 278 17.95 0.91 -12.16
N ILE A 279 16.92 0.46 -12.90
CA ILE A 279 17.08 -0.02 -14.28
C ILE A 279 17.48 1.12 -15.24
N PRO A 280 16.79 2.29 -15.25
CA PRO A 280 17.21 3.41 -16.08
C PRO A 280 18.66 3.86 -15.83
N LEU A 281 19.08 3.96 -14.56
CA LEU A 281 20.45 4.38 -14.23
C LEU A 281 21.51 3.42 -14.75
N GLN A 282 21.26 2.11 -14.67
CA GLN A 282 22.16 1.12 -15.24
C GLN A 282 22.27 1.27 -16.76
N ASN A 283 21.15 1.45 -17.45
CA ASN A 283 21.09 1.55 -18.91
C ASN A 283 21.74 2.82 -19.45
N GLU A 284 21.86 3.88 -18.64
CA GLU A 284 22.55 5.11 -19.02
C GLU A 284 24.06 5.06 -18.76
N MET A 285 24.61 4.00 -18.16
CA MET A 285 26.05 3.92 -17.85
C MET A 285 26.89 3.62 -19.09
N LYS A 286 28.09 4.24 -19.16
CA LYS A 286 29.12 3.86 -20.14
C LYS A 286 29.56 2.39 -20.01
N ASN A 287 29.58 1.87 -18.78
CA ASN A 287 30.04 0.53 -18.41
C ASN A 287 29.01 -0.12 -17.47
N PRO A 288 27.84 -0.56 -17.99
CA PRO A 288 26.72 -1.06 -17.17
C PRO A 288 27.08 -2.33 -16.37
N GLU A 289 28.08 -3.09 -16.79
CA GLU A 289 28.58 -4.26 -16.09
C GLU A 289 29.18 -3.93 -14.71
N LYS A 290 29.63 -2.69 -14.52
CA LYS A 290 30.17 -2.22 -13.24
C LYS A 290 29.08 -1.87 -12.22
N PHE A 291 27.82 -1.77 -12.61
CA PHE A 291 26.73 -1.31 -11.74
C PHE A 291 26.54 -2.19 -10.50
N ILE A 292 26.50 -3.52 -10.68
CA ILE A 292 26.26 -4.53 -9.63
C ILE A 292 27.52 -5.25 -9.12
N THR A 293 28.72 -4.79 -9.49
CA THR A 293 29.96 -5.39 -8.95
C THR A 293 30.07 -5.15 -7.44
N PRO A 294 30.91 -5.90 -6.69
CA PRO A 294 31.06 -5.69 -5.24
C PRO A 294 31.38 -4.25 -4.84
N LEU A 295 32.22 -3.56 -5.62
CA LEU A 295 32.52 -2.12 -5.51
C LEU A 295 31.82 -1.31 -6.62
N GLY A 296 30.67 -1.80 -7.08
CA GLY A 296 29.86 -1.20 -8.10
C GLY A 296 29.06 -0.02 -7.58
N VAL A 297 28.47 0.74 -8.52
CA VAL A 297 27.69 1.95 -8.23
C VAL A 297 26.57 1.65 -7.22
N LEU A 298 25.85 0.54 -7.40
CA LEU A 298 24.74 0.16 -6.53
C LEU A 298 25.19 -0.08 -5.08
N ASN A 299 26.25 -0.86 -4.87
CA ASN A 299 26.73 -1.19 -3.51
C ASN A 299 27.31 0.03 -2.80
N ILE A 300 28.16 0.80 -3.48
CA ILE A 300 28.76 2.00 -2.89
C ILE A 300 27.66 3.02 -2.56
N GLY A 301 26.70 3.20 -3.47
CA GLY A 301 25.54 4.06 -3.25
C GLY A 301 24.72 3.63 -2.05
N MET A 302 24.30 2.37 -1.98
CA MET A 302 23.45 1.87 -0.90
C MET A 302 24.15 1.84 0.47
N VAL A 303 25.46 1.55 0.52
CA VAL A 303 26.25 1.67 1.76
C VAL A 303 26.30 3.12 2.23
N CYS A 304 26.53 4.06 1.30
CA CYS A 304 26.54 5.49 1.62
C CYS A 304 25.17 5.96 2.13
N VAL A 305 24.07 5.61 1.44
CA VAL A 305 22.69 5.94 1.83
C VAL A 305 22.35 5.35 3.20
N THR A 306 22.58 4.06 3.40
CA THR A 306 22.25 3.37 4.67
C THR A 306 23.04 3.96 5.83
N THR A 307 24.33 4.25 5.63
CA THR A 307 25.17 4.88 6.66
C THR A 307 24.63 6.25 7.02
N LEU A 308 24.35 7.09 6.01
CA LEU A 308 23.82 8.43 6.22
C LEU A 308 22.47 8.40 6.96
N TYR A 309 21.62 7.41 6.70
CA TYR A 309 20.31 7.29 7.34
C TYR A 309 20.40 6.81 8.76
N VAL A 310 21.28 5.84 9.03
CA VAL A 310 21.58 5.40 10.40
C VAL A 310 22.16 6.57 11.20
N THR A 311 23.09 7.36 10.63
CA THR A 311 23.64 8.51 11.35
C THR A 311 22.61 9.61 11.59
N THR A 312 21.83 9.99 10.56
CA THR A 312 20.77 11.00 10.73
C THR A 312 19.72 10.54 11.72
N GLY A 313 19.24 9.29 11.60
CA GLY A 313 18.24 8.71 12.49
C GLY A 313 18.72 8.61 13.93
N LEU A 314 19.93 8.08 14.15
CA LEU A 314 20.51 7.92 15.47
C LEU A 314 20.74 9.27 16.15
N PHE A 315 21.52 10.16 15.54
CA PHE A 315 21.88 11.42 16.20
C PHE A 315 20.70 12.38 16.28
N GLY A 316 19.80 12.38 15.29
CA GLY A 316 18.56 13.14 15.36
C GLY A 316 17.64 12.65 16.49
N TYR A 317 17.49 11.34 16.69
CA TYR A 317 16.71 10.81 17.80
C TYR A 317 17.36 11.07 19.16
N ILE A 318 18.68 10.96 19.28
CA ILE A 318 19.35 11.30 20.55
C ILE A 318 19.12 12.78 20.89
N ALA A 319 19.31 13.68 19.92
CA ALA A 319 19.16 15.12 20.10
C ALA A 319 17.72 15.52 20.48
N TYR A 320 16.70 15.04 19.76
CA TYR A 320 15.32 15.51 19.90
C TYR A 320 14.38 14.53 20.62
N GLY A 321 14.79 13.29 20.85
CA GLY A 321 14.00 12.28 21.56
C GLY A 321 12.64 12.01 20.93
N ASP A 322 11.63 11.83 21.77
CA ASP A 322 10.26 11.56 21.36
C ASP A 322 9.52 12.82 20.88
N SER A 323 10.10 14.01 21.05
CA SER A 323 9.57 15.28 20.53
C SER A 323 10.01 15.60 19.09
N VAL A 324 10.64 14.66 18.40
CA VAL A 324 11.02 14.84 17.01
C VAL A 324 9.78 14.86 16.11
N ASP A 325 9.70 15.84 15.22
CA ASP A 325 8.59 15.98 14.28
C ASP A 325 8.74 15.01 13.10
N GLY A 326 7.72 14.93 12.25
CA GLY A 326 7.74 14.15 11.00
C GLY A 326 8.90 14.44 10.04
N SER A 327 9.60 15.55 10.23
CA SER A 327 10.88 15.86 9.61
C SER A 327 11.79 16.57 10.61
N ILE A 328 13.07 16.18 10.66
CA ILE A 328 14.10 16.85 11.45
C ILE A 328 14.24 18.34 11.11
N SER A 329 13.89 18.74 9.88
CA SER A 329 13.90 20.15 9.48
C SER A 329 12.85 21.00 10.22
N TYR A 330 11.84 20.37 10.81
CA TYR A 330 10.83 21.08 11.61
C TYR A 330 11.27 21.25 13.05
N SER A 331 12.05 20.28 13.55
CA SER A 331 12.53 20.23 14.93
C SER A 331 13.75 21.13 15.18
N ILE A 332 14.51 21.51 14.15
CA ILE A 332 15.54 22.55 14.28
C ILE A 332 14.91 23.93 14.56
N ASP A 333 15.68 24.79 15.24
CA ASP A 333 15.24 26.11 15.72
C ASP A 333 14.46 26.90 14.64
N LYS A 334 13.37 27.56 15.04
CA LYS A 334 12.51 28.32 14.12
C LYS A 334 12.97 29.77 13.96
N THR A 335 13.70 30.30 14.94
CA THR A 335 14.10 31.71 15.05
C THR A 335 15.49 31.99 14.51
N GLU A 336 16.44 31.05 14.64
CA GLU A 336 17.81 31.26 14.19
C GLU A 336 17.91 31.36 12.66
N ILE A 337 18.59 32.39 12.16
CA ILE A 337 18.74 32.67 10.72
C ILE A 337 19.31 31.46 9.95
N PRO A 338 20.36 30.75 10.41
CA PRO A 338 20.87 29.58 9.69
C PRO A 338 19.84 28.47 9.55
N ALA A 339 18.96 28.28 10.55
CA ALA A 339 17.89 27.27 10.48
C ALA A 339 16.80 27.69 9.49
N GLN A 340 16.40 28.96 9.49
CA GLN A 340 15.43 29.49 8.52
C GLN A 340 15.95 29.35 7.08
N VAL A 341 17.22 29.72 6.85
CA VAL A 341 17.89 29.53 5.54
C VAL A 341 17.89 28.05 5.14
N CYS A 342 18.21 27.15 6.05
CA CYS A 342 18.17 25.70 5.81
C CYS A 342 16.78 25.21 5.40
N LYS A 343 15.70 25.65 6.08
CA LYS A 343 14.32 25.26 5.75
C LYS A 343 13.93 25.72 4.34
N LEU A 344 14.26 26.96 3.96
CA LEU A 344 14.00 27.48 2.61
C LEU A 344 14.83 26.77 1.54
N MET A 345 16.10 26.49 1.83
CA MET A 345 16.99 25.72 0.96
C MET A 345 16.44 24.31 0.70
N LEU A 346 15.99 23.60 1.74
CA LEU A 346 15.36 22.28 1.61
C LEU A 346 14.05 22.34 0.83
N ALA A 347 13.20 23.34 1.09
CA ALA A 347 11.96 23.53 0.34
C ALA A 347 12.23 23.69 -1.17
N PHE A 348 13.23 24.49 -1.54
CA PHE A 348 13.62 24.67 -2.94
C PHE A 348 14.22 23.40 -3.57
N ALA A 349 15.05 22.67 -2.83
CA ALA A 349 15.63 21.43 -3.32
C ALA A 349 14.58 20.33 -3.56
N ILE A 350 13.61 20.19 -2.64
CA ILE A 350 12.49 19.24 -2.78
C ILE A 350 11.51 19.69 -3.86
N TYR A 351 11.27 21.00 -4.02
CA TYR A 351 10.49 21.56 -5.13
C TYR A 351 11.05 21.14 -6.50
N THR A 352 12.36 21.14 -6.64
CA THR A 352 13.02 20.69 -7.88
C THR A 352 12.87 19.17 -8.06
N SER A 353 12.93 18.40 -6.97
CA SER A 353 12.78 16.93 -6.98
C SER A 353 11.34 16.49 -7.27
N TYR A 354 10.34 17.28 -6.87
CA TYR A 354 8.92 17.06 -7.16
C TYR A 354 8.65 16.93 -8.65
N SER A 355 9.28 17.77 -9.47
CA SER A 355 9.13 17.70 -10.94
C SER A 355 9.62 16.36 -11.52
N LEU A 356 10.67 15.75 -10.95
CA LEU A 356 11.15 14.43 -11.39
C LEU A 356 10.13 13.32 -11.08
N TYR A 357 9.58 13.31 -9.87
CA TYR A 357 8.56 12.33 -9.47
C TYR A 357 7.27 12.49 -10.29
N MET A 358 6.83 13.73 -10.47
CA MET A 358 5.66 14.06 -11.27
C MET A 358 5.88 13.72 -12.76
N TYR A 359 7.09 13.91 -13.29
CA TYR A 359 7.44 13.50 -14.65
C TYR A 359 7.23 12.01 -14.87
N VAL A 360 7.66 11.15 -13.93
CA VAL A 360 7.44 9.70 -14.03
C VAL A 360 5.95 9.36 -13.97
N SER A 361 5.18 10.01 -13.08
CA SER A 361 3.72 9.83 -13.04
C SER A 361 3.05 10.22 -14.37
N ILE A 362 3.50 11.32 -14.98
CA ILE A 362 3.02 11.79 -16.27
C ILE A 362 3.45 10.84 -17.38
N ASP A 363 4.68 10.31 -17.38
CA ASP A 363 5.10 9.34 -18.39
C ASP A 363 4.23 8.09 -18.35
N ILE A 364 4.02 7.53 -17.15
CA ILE A 364 3.15 6.37 -16.96
C ILE A 364 1.73 6.69 -17.45
N ILE A 365 1.10 7.77 -17.00
CA ILE A 365 -0.30 8.07 -17.36
C ILE A 365 -0.44 8.56 -18.81
N TRP A 366 0.33 9.57 -19.20
CA TRP A 366 0.23 10.19 -20.51
C TRP A 366 0.83 9.30 -21.59
N ASN A 367 2.13 9.00 -21.53
CA ASN A 367 2.82 8.34 -22.63
C ASN A 367 2.44 6.87 -22.78
N GLN A 368 2.22 6.13 -21.68
CA GLN A 368 1.93 4.70 -21.75
C GLN A 368 0.43 4.37 -21.84
N VAL A 369 -0.48 5.29 -21.46
CA VAL A 369 -1.93 5.00 -21.39
C VAL A 369 -2.79 5.89 -22.28
N LEU A 370 -2.54 7.21 -22.27
CA LEU A 370 -3.45 8.19 -22.88
C LEU A 370 -3.00 8.63 -24.27
N LYS A 371 -1.70 8.72 -24.54
CA LYS A 371 -1.14 9.32 -25.76
C LYS A 371 -1.70 8.70 -27.04
N ASP A 372 -1.70 7.37 -27.13
CA ASP A 372 -2.21 6.64 -28.30
C ASP A 372 -3.71 6.89 -28.53
N LYS A 373 -4.47 7.13 -27.45
CA LYS A 373 -5.92 7.39 -27.51
C LYS A 373 -6.24 8.81 -27.99
N PHE A 374 -5.34 9.76 -27.79
CA PHE A 374 -5.51 11.16 -28.18
C PHE A 374 -4.64 11.54 -29.39
N GLN A 375 -3.90 10.60 -29.97
CA GLN A 375 -2.91 10.85 -31.01
C GLN A 375 -3.50 11.50 -32.27
N GLU A 376 -4.77 11.22 -32.58
CA GLU A 376 -5.51 11.81 -33.69
C GLU A 376 -6.08 13.21 -33.38
N SER A 377 -6.01 13.66 -32.12
CA SER A 377 -6.54 14.96 -31.72
C SER A 377 -5.60 16.10 -32.12
N LYS A 378 -6.15 17.13 -32.78
CA LYS A 378 -5.45 18.40 -33.08
C LYS A 378 -4.96 19.13 -31.82
N TYR A 379 -5.48 18.78 -30.64
CA TYR A 379 -5.17 19.42 -29.36
C TYR A 379 -4.33 18.55 -28.42
N LEU A 380 -3.58 17.56 -28.95
CA LEU A 380 -2.76 16.62 -28.17
C LEU A 380 -1.91 17.30 -27.08
N SER A 381 -1.25 18.43 -27.42
CA SER A 381 -0.44 19.19 -26.46
C SER A 381 -1.25 19.81 -25.31
N TYR A 382 -2.48 20.26 -25.56
CA TYR A 382 -3.36 20.82 -24.54
C TYR A 382 -3.87 19.73 -23.59
N TRP A 383 -4.19 18.55 -24.13
CA TRP A 383 -4.56 17.39 -23.33
C TRP A 383 -3.42 16.92 -22.42
N GLU A 384 -2.18 16.97 -22.92
CA GLU A 384 -1.01 16.67 -22.09
C GLU A 384 -0.90 17.66 -20.93
N TYR A 385 -0.92 18.98 -21.20
CA TYR A 385 -0.86 19.99 -20.14
C TYR A 385 -2.04 19.87 -19.16
N GLY A 386 -3.25 19.58 -19.66
CA GLY A 386 -4.42 19.31 -18.83
C GLY A 386 -4.22 18.11 -17.90
N CYS A 387 -3.62 17.03 -18.39
CA CYS A 387 -3.25 15.87 -17.58
C CYS A 387 -2.26 16.25 -16.47
N ARG A 388 -1.23 17.05 -16.79
CA ARG A 388 -0.24 17.53 -15.81
C ARG A 388 -0.89 18.37 -14.70
N VAL A 389 -1.71 19.36 -15.08
CA VAL A 389 -2.46 20.19 -14.12
C VAL A 389 -3.34 19.32 -13.24
N PHE A 390 -4.06 18.36 -13.82
CA PHE A 390 -4.92 17.44 -13.08
C PHE A 390 -4.15 16.63 -12.03
N LEU A 391 -2.97 16.08 -12.38
CA LEU A 391 -2.17 15.30 -11.44
C LEU A 391 -1.59 16.14 -10.30
N VAL A 392 -1.16 17.37 -10.60
CA VAL A 392 -0.73 18.32 -9.55
C VAL A 392 -1.90 18.69 -8.64
N LEU A 393 -3.08 19.01 -9.20
CA LEU A 393 -4.28 19.31 -8.41
C LEU A 393 -4.70 18.13 -7.54
N PHE A 394 -4.64 16.91 -8.08
CA PHE A 394 -4.98 15.70 -7.35
C PHE A 394 -4.03 15.48 -6.15
N THR A 395 -2.72 15.49 -6.39
CA THR A 395 -1.71 15.29 -5.33
C THR A 395 -1.72 16.43 -4.31
N PHE A 396 -1.92 17.67 -4.76
CA PHE A 396 -2.08 18.82 -3.87
C PHE A 396 -3.33 18.73 -3.00
N SER A 397 -4.45 18.27 -3.56
CA SER A 397 -5.71 18.09 -2.80
C SER A 397 -5.57 17.02 -1.72
N LEU A 398 -4.83 15.95 -2.00
CA LEU A 398 -4.49 14.94 -0.98
C LEU A 398 -3.58 15.51 0.11
N ALA A 399 -2.57 16.30 -0.28
CA ALA A 399 -1.61 16.91 0.66
C ALA A 399 -2.27 17.94 1.59
N ILE A 400 -3.15 18.80 1.08
CA ILE A 400 -3.82 19.82 1.93
C ILE A 400 -4.88 19.21 2.85
N ALA A 401 -5.48 18.09 2.44
CA ALA A 401 -6.45 17.41 3.27
C ALA A 401 -5.78 16.76 4.49
N ILE A 402 -4.51 16.34 4.37
CA ILE A 402 -3.72 15.74 5.45
C ILE A 402 -2.27 16.25 5.43
N PRO A 403 -1.95 17.22 6.28
CA PRO A 403 -0.59 17.71 6.42
C PRO A 403 0.28 16.84 7.38
N TYR A 404 -0.06 15.57 7.60
CA TYR A 404 0.74 14.62 8.41
C TYR A 404 1.75 13.87 7.54
N ILE A 405 2.95 14.43 7.42
CA ILE A 405 4.00 13.93 6.52
C ILE A 405 4.49 12.51 6.88
N ASP A 406 4.57 12.20 8.17
CA ASP A 406 5.06 10.94 8.73
C ASP A 406 4.15 9.76 8.40
N LEU A 407 2.83 9.94 8.51
CA LEU A 407 1.85 8.93 8.15
C LEU A 407 1.86 8.64 6.65
N PHE A 408 1.99 9.66 5.81
CA PHE A 408 2.14 9.48 4.36
C PHE A 408 3.40 8.69 4.01
N ILE A 409 4.54 9.06 4.60
CA ILE A 409 5.81 8.37 4.38
C ILE A 409 5.69 6.90 4.78
N SER A 410 5.20 6.61 5.98
CA SER A 410 5.04 5.25 6.46
C SER A 410 4.08 4.43 5.60
N LEU A 411 2.93 5.00 5.21
CA LEU A 411 1.93 4.33 4.38
C LEU A 411 2.49 3.97 2.99
N VAL A 412 3.09 4.94 2.30
CA VAL A 412 3.62 4.73 0.96
C VAL A 412 4.76 3.70 0.99
N GLY A 413 5.63 3.75 2.01
CA GLY A 413 6.68 2.75 2.20
C GLY A 413 6.17 1.35 2.53
N ALA A 414 5.27 1.24 3.52
CA ALA A 414 4.73 -0.05 3.94
C ALA A 414 3.88 -0.71 2.84
N PHE A 415 3.19 0.07 2.00
CA PHE A 415 2.30 -0.45 0.97
C PHE A 415 2.95 -0.58 -0.40
N CYS A 416 3.51 0.49 -0.94
CA CYS A 416 4.03 0.49 -2.31
C CYS A 416 5.41 -0.15 -2.39
N ILE A 417 6.29 0.21 -1.46
CA ILE A 417 7.68 -0.24 -1.49
C ILE A 417 7.83 -1.69 -1.04
N SER A 418 7.03 -2.17 -0.08
CA SER A 418 7.02 -3.60 0.25
C SER A 418 6.67 -4.47 -0.97
N ALA A 419 5.74 -4.02 -1.81
CA ALA A 419 5.39 -4.69 -3.06
C ALA A 419 6.50 -4.55 -4.12
N LEU A 420 6.91 -3.33 -4.46
CA LEU A 420 7.83 -3.04 -5.57
C LEU A 420 9.30 -3.35 -5.26
N GLY A 421 9.75 -3.01 -4.06
CA GLY A 421 11.15 -3.13 -3.64
C GLY A 421 11.49 -4.52 -3.11
N LEU A 422 10.53 -5.23 -2.51
CA LEU A 422 10.78 -6.54 -1.89
C LEU A 422 10.06 -7.70 -2.59
N ALA A 423 8.73 -7.67 -2.67
CA ALA A 423 7.95 -8.82 -3.14
C ALA A 423 8.20 -9.11 -4.62
N PHE A 424 8.11 -8.09 -5.48
CA PHE A 424 8.19 -8.24 -6.93
C PHE A 424 9.56 -8.72 -7.39
N PRO A 425 10.71 -8.14 -6.98
CA PRO A 425 12.02 -8.67 -7.33
C PRO A 425 12.20 -10.15 -6.95
N ALA A 426 11.69 -10.55 -5.78
CA ALA A 426 11.77 -11.95 -5.31
C ALA A 426 10.93 -12.89 -6.19
N ILE A 427 9.74 -12.44 -6.60
CA ILE A 427 8.86 -13.19 -7.51
C ILE A 427 9.51 -13.27 -8.90
N PHE A 428 10.06 -12.18 -9.42
CA PHE A 428 10.66 -12.12 -10.75
C PHE A 428 11.85 -13.07 -10.86
N ASP A 429 12.76 -13.01 -9.89
CA ASP A 429 13.93 -13.88 -9.84
C ASP A 429 13.59 -15.35 -9.62
N SER A 430 12.59 -15.63 -8.79
CA SER A 430 12.09 -17.00 -8.62
C SER A 430 11.44 -17.54 -9.89
N SER A 431 10.76 -16.68 -10.66
CA SER A 431 10.09 -17.07 -11.90
C SER A 431 11.11 -17.28 -13.03
N SER A 432 12.02 -16.34 -13.22
CA SER A 432 13.00 -16.36 -14.32
C SER A 432 13.97 -17.55 -14.26
N ARG A 433 14.29 -18.02 -13.04
CA ARG A 433 15.24 -19.12 -12.78
C ARG A 433 14.57 -20.46 -12.47
N TRP A 434 13.25 -20.54 -12.52
CA TRP A 434 12.47 -21.73 -12.09
C TRP A 434 12.90 -23.04 -12.77
N TYR A 435 13.17 -22.99 -14.07
CA TYR A 435 13.58 -24.15 -14.87
C TYR A 435 15.09 -24.27 -15.06
N GLN A 436 15.87 -23.27 -14.64
CA GLN A 436 17.32 -23.25 -14.83
C GLN A 436 18.09 -23.87 -13.67
N LEU A 437 17.56 -23.73 -12.45
CA LEU A 437 18.20 -24.26 -11.24
C LEU A 437 17.79 -25.71 -11.02
N ASN A 438 18.75 -26.54 -10.61
CA ASN A 438 18.53 -27.95 -10.27
C ASN A 438 19.09 -28.27 -8.86
N GLY A 439 18.56 -29.32 -8.23
CA GLY A 439 19.07 -29.80 -6.93
C GLY A 439 18.88 -28.81 -5.76
N TRP A 440 19.89 -28.70 -4.91
CA TRP A 440 19.85 -27.91 -3.66
C TRP A 440 19.81 -26.40 -3.89
N GLU A 441 20.42 -25.91 -4.96
CA GLU A 441 20.45 -24.48 -5.30
C GLU A 441 19.03 -23.97 -5.61
N LYS A 442 18.24 -24.77 -6.33
CA LYS A 442 16.83 -24.51 -6.61
C LYS A 442 16.02 -24.33 -5.33
N VAL A 443 16.16 -25.30 -4.40
CA VAL A 443 15.44 -25.27 -3.12
C VAL A 443 15.83 -24.04 -2.32
N PHE A 444 17.13 -23.75 -2.19
CA PHE A 444 17.62 -22.61 -1.44
C PHE A 444 17.11 -21.27 -2.00
N VAL A 445 17.23 -21.05 -3.32
CA VAL A 445 16.80 -19.79 -3.97
C VAL A 445 15.30 -19.59 -3.82
N HIS A 446 14.48 -20.60 -4.12
CA HIS A 446 13.02 -20.44 -4.01
C HIS A 446 12.55 -20.33 -2.57
N THR A 447 13.10 -21.10 -1.62
CA THR A 447 12.73 -20.96 -0.21
C THR A 447 13.08 -19.57 0.32
N LYS A 448 14.28 -19.06 0.04
CA LYS A 448 14.69 -17.70 0.41
C LYS A 448 13.78 -16.64 -0.21
N ASN A 449 13.50 -16.73 -1.51
CA ASN A 449 12.64 -15.74 -2.18
C ASN A 449 11.19 -15.81 -1.67
N VAL A 450 10.66 -17.00 -1.40
CA VAL A 450 9.35 -17.18 -0.75
C VAL A 450 9.33 -16.55 0.64
N LEU A 451 10.41 -16.67 1.44
CA LEU A 451 10.51 -15.99 2.73
C LEU A 451 10.51 -14.47 2.59
N ILE A 452 11.23 -13.92 1.62
CA ILE A 452 11.24 -12.47 1.32
C ILE A 452 9.84 -12.01 0.87
N THR A 453 9.18 -12.75 -0.02
CA THR A 453 7.81 -12.43 -0.46
C THR A 453 6.82 -12.55 0.69
N ILE A 454 6.93 -13.55 1.57
CA ILE A 454 6.09 -13.69 2.76
C ILE A 454 6.34 -12.52 3.72
N PHE A 455 7.59 -12.14 3.97
CA PHE A 455 7.92 -10.99 4.81
C PHE A 455 7.27 -9.70 4.26
N ALA A 456 7.40 -9.46 2.95
CA ALA A 456 6.78 -8.32 2.27
C ALA A 456 5.24 -8.37 2.28
N LEU A 457 4.63 -9.54 2.03
CA LEU A 457 3.18 -9.73 2.08
C LEU A 457 2.62 -9.74 3.50
N THR A 458 3.39 -10.10 4.52
CA THR A 458 2.95 -10.04 5.91
C THR A 458 2.69 -8.59 6.31
N ILE A 459 3.50 -7.64 5.81
CA ILE A 459 3.24 -6.20 5.95
C ILE A 459 1.87 -5.82 5.32
N SER A 460 1.44 -6.49 4.24
CA SER A 460 0.14 -6.27 3.54
C SER A 460 -1.06 -7.03 4.14
N ASN A 461 -0.95 -8.33 4.45
CA ASN A 461 -1.98 -9.14 5.12
C ASN A 461 -2.31 -8.63 6.53
N THR A 462 -1.37 -7.91 7.15
CA THR A 462 -1.62 -7.18 8.39
C THR A 462 -2.77 -6.19 8.24
N PHE A 463 -2.98 -5.56 7.07
CA PHE A 463 -4.10 -4.63 6.85
C PHE A 463 -5.47 -5.34 6.83
N LEU A 464 -5.56 -6.50 6.17
CA LEU A 464 -6.81 -7.26 6.11
C LEU A 464 -7.14 -7.94 7.46
N LEU A 465 -6.11 -8.37 8.19
CA LEU A 465 -6.26 -8.81 9.57
C LEU A 465 -6.71 -7.65 10.48
N LEU A 466 -6.08 -6.48 10.36
CA LEU A 466 -6.43 -5.29 11.13
C LEU A 466 -7.89 -4.86 10.87
N TYR A 467 -8.36 -4.94 9.63
CA TYR A 467 -9.77 -4.73 9.29
C TYR A 467 -10.70 -5.66 10.08
N GLN A 468 -10.48 -6.97 10.00
CA GLN A 468 -11.37 -7.96 10.61
C GLN A 468 -11.34 -7.87 12.15
N LEU A 469 -10.17 -7.64 12.74
CA LEU A 469 -10.03 -7.39 14.17
C LEU A 469 -10.73 -6.08 14.56
N GLY A 470 -10.58 -5.02 13.77
CA GLY A 470 -11.25 -3.75 13.98
C GLY A 470 -12.77 -3.85 13.97
N THR A 471 -13.33 -4.58 13.00
CA THR A 471 -14.78 -4.85 12.92
C THR A 471 -15.27 -5.64 14.13
N CYS A 472 -14.50 -6.61 14.62
CA CYS A 472 -14.85 -7.36 15.84
C CYS A 472 -14.84 -6.47 17.10
N CYS A 473 -13.94 -5.48 17.18
CA CYS A 473 -13.94 -4.48 18.24
C CYS A 473 -15.22 -3.64 18.20
N VAL A 474 -15.58 -3.10 17.03
CA VAL A 474 -16.83 -2.33 16.81
C VAL A 474 -18.05 -3.13 17.25
N TYR A 475 -18.14 -4.40 16.86
CA TYR A 475 -19.26 -5.26 17.25
C TYR A 475 -19.32 -5.52 18.75
N THR A 476 -18.18 -5.68 19.41
CA THR A 476 -18.12 -5.86 20.87
C THR A 476 -18.64 -4.62 21.60
N VAL A 477 -18.17 -3.43 21.21
CA VAL A 477 -18.64 -2.15 21.76
C VAL A 477 -20.14 -1.98 21.51
N PHE A 478 -20.59 -2.17 20.27
CA PHE A 478 -22.01 -2.05 19.90
C PHE A 478 -22.94 -2.96 20.71
N VAL A 479 -22.58 -4.23 20.87
CA VAL A 479 -23.38 -5.20 21.64
C VAL A 479 -23.46 -4.78 23.10
N ALA A 480 -22.32 -4.40 23.69
CA ALA A 480 -22.26 -3.97 25.08
C ALA A 480 -23.07 -2.69 25.34
N GLU A 481 -22.97 -1.69 24.46
CA GLU A 481 -23.72 -0.44 24.59
C GLU A 481 -25.24 -0.67 24.50
N ASN A 482 -25.71 -1.47 23.53
CA ASN A 482 -27.14 -1.77 23.42
C ASN A 482 -27.69 -2.53 24.64
N ILE A 483 -26.89 -3.45 25.23
CA ILE A 483 -27.25 -4.11 26.49
C ILE A 483 -27.24 -3.09 27.64
N ASN A 484 -26.25 -2.19 27.70
CA ASN A 484 -26.13 -1.17 28.74
C ASN A 484 -27.34 -0.25 28.77
N PHE A 485 -27.86 0.17 27.61
CA PHE A 485 -29.07 0.98 27.53
C PHE A 485 -30.29 0.29 28.14
N VAL A 486 -30.43 -1.02 27.93
CA VAL A 486 -31.53 -1.81 28.51
C VAL A 486 -31.34 -1.98 30.02
N CYS A 487 -30.11 -2.24 30.47
CA CYS A 487 -29.79 -2.32 31.89
C CYS A 487 -30.09 -1.01 32.61
N LYS A 488 -29.69 0.14 32.05
CA LYS A 488 -29.99 1.47 32.61
C LYS A 488 -31.50 1.76 32.70
N TYR A 489 -32.30 1.18 31.80
CA TYR A 489 -33.75 1.36 31.82
C TYR A 489 -34.45 0.54 32.93
N TYR A 490 -33.97 -0.67 33.21
CA TYR A 490 -34.62 -1.57 34.19
C TYR A 490 -33.94 -1.61 35.56
N MET A 491 -32.64 -1.27 35.66
CA MET A 491 -31.85 -1.38 36.88
C MET A 491 -31.56 0.02 37.45
N ALA A 492 -31.76 0.18 38.76
CA ALA A 492 -31.53 1.45 39.44
C ALA A 492 -30.04 1.83 39.55
N THR A 493 -29.14 0.86 39.46
CA THR A 493 -27.68 1.08 39.51
C THR A 493 -27.09 1.04 38.10
N PRO A 494 -26.44 2.12 37.63
CA PRO A 494 -25.78 2.11 36.33
C PRO A 494 -24.62 1.11 36.36
N ILE A 495 -24.63 0.15 35.44
CA ILE A 495 -23.52 -0.79 35.24
C ILE A 495 -22.52 -0.13 34.29
N ASP A 496 -21.24 -0.21 34.64
CA ASP A 496 -20.15 0.22 33.75
C ASP A 496 -20.20 -0.60 32.45
N GLU A 497 -20.10 0.07 31.31
CA GLU A 497 -20.06 -0.55 29.98
C GLU A 497 -18.95 -1.61 29.88
N ARG A 498 -17.82 -1.40 30.56
CA ARG A 498 -16.70 -2.34 30.59
C ARG A 498 -17.03 -3.65 31.29
N LEU A 499 -17.89 -3.61 32.31
CA LEU A 499 -18.38 -4.81 32.98
C LEU A 499 -19.33 -5.60 32.07
N ILE A 500 -20.15 -4.91 31.28
CA ILE A 500 -21.02 -5.56 30.30
C ILE A 500 -20.19 -6.22 29.19
N MET A 501 -19.17 -5.52 28.67
CA MET A 501 -18.20 -6.12 27.74
C MET A 501 -17.58 -7.39 28.33
N LEU A 502 -17.21 -7.39 29.62
CA LEU A 502 -16.65 -8.57 30.28
C LEU A 502 -17.67 -9.73 30.38
N MET A 503 -18.95 -9.42 30.66
CA MET A 503 -20.01 -10.43 30.71
C MET A 503 -20.26 -11.10 29.35
N ILE A 504 -20.16 -10.36 28.25
CA ILE A 504 -20.36 -10.92 26.89
C ILE A 504 -19.12 -11.63 26.33
N LEU A 505 -17.93 -11.44 26.92
CA LEU A 505 -16.69 -12.06 26.45
C LEU A 505 -16.78 -13.59 26.38
N LEU A 506 -17.29 -14.24 27.43
CA LEU A 506 -17.38 -15.70 27.48
C LEU A 506 -18.38 -16.25 26.43
N PRO A 507 -19.60 -15.69 26.28
CA PRO A 507 -20.46 -15.98 25.14
C PRO A 507 -19.79 -15.75 23.78
N LEU A 508 -19.05 -14.65 23.61
CA LEU A 508 -18.32 -14.36 22.37
C LEU A 508 -17.27 -15.43 22.07
N ILE A 509 -16.51 -15.89 23.07
CA ILE A 509 -15.54 -16.98 22.87
C ILE A 509 -16.25 -18.24 22.34
N PHE A 510 -17.37 -18.62 22.94
CA PHE A 510 -18.09 -19.83 22.53
C PHE A 510 -18.67 -19.77 21.13
N ILE A 511 -19.25 -18.65 20.71
CA ILE A 511 -19.79 -18.56 19.34
C ILE A 511 -18.65 -18.59 18.29
N ASN A 512 -17.48 -18.07 18.62
CA ASN A 512 -16.29 -18.10 17.76
C ASN A 512 -15.62 -19.48 17.69
N TYR A 513 -16.05 -20.46 18.47
CA TYR A 513 -15.61 -21.86 18.37
C TYR A 513 -16.27 -22.60 17.20
N ILE A 514 -17.23 -22.00 16.52
CA ILE A 514 -17.83 -22.56 15.31
C ILE A 514 -16.80 -22.53 14.18
N ARG A 515 -16.31 -23.71 13.78
CA ARG A 515 -15.22 -23.88 12.81
C ARG A 515 -15.65 -23.92 11.35
N ASN A 516 -16.95 -24.11 11.09
CA ASN A 516 -17.47 -24.24 9.73
C ASN A 516 -18.65 -23.30 9.54
N LEU A 517 -18.51 -22.43 8.54
CA LEU A 517 -19.46 -21.38 8.19
C LEU A 517 -20.87 -21.92 7.89
N LYS A 518 -20.96 -23.19 7.44
CA LYS A 518 -22.23 -23.90 7.24
C LYS A 518 -23.07 -24.02 8.52
N TYR A 519 -22.42 -24.20 9.68
CA TYR A 519 -23.13 -24.28 10.96
C TYR A 519 -23.50 -22.90 11.50
N LEU A 520 -22.81 -21.86 11.06
CA LEU A 520 -23.14 -20.48 11.40
C LEU A 520 -24.34 -19.97 10.56
N ALA A 521 -24.51 -20.48 9.34
CA ALA A 521 -25.53 -20.01 8.40
C ALA A 521 -26.97 -19.95 8.97
N PRO A 522 -27.52 -20.99 9.63
CA PRO A 522 -28.87 -20.92 10.20
C PRO A 522 -29.02 -19.82 11.26
N LEU A 523 -27.99 -19.65 12.09
CA LEU A 523 -27.95 -18.62 13.13
C LEU A 523 -27.92 -17.22 12.52
N THR A 524 -27.12 -17.02 11.47
CA THR A 524 -27.10 -15.74 10.73
C THR A 524 -28.43 -15.46 10.01
N THR A 525 -29.15 -16.49 9.55
CA THR A 525 -30.48 -16.30 8.95
C THR A 525 -31.48 -15.81 10.00
N ILE A 526 -31.47 -16.38 11.21
CA ILE A 526 -32.31 -15.91 12.31
C ILE A 526 -31.94 -14.46 12.66
N ALA A 527 -30.64 -14.16 12.78
CA ALA A 527 -30.15 -12.82 13.03
C ALA A 527 -30.63 -11.82 11.98
N ASN A 528 -30.61 -12.19 10.69
CA ASN A 528 -31.11 -11.34 9.62
C ASN A 528 -32.63 -11.08 9.75
N CYS A 529 -33.43 -12.10 10.07
CA CYS A 529 -34.86 -11.92 10.34
C CYS A 529 -35.11 -10.97 11.53
N VAL A 530 -34.35 -11.14 12.61
CA VAL A 530 -34.38 -10.28 13.80
C VAL A 530 -34.00 -8.84 13.45
N THR A 531 -32.97 -8.64 12.62
CA THR A 531 -32.57 -7.33 12.12
C THR A 531 -33.68 -6.66 11.30
N LEU A 532 -34.37 -7.40 10.43
CA LEU A 532 -35.51 -6.86 9.66
C LEU A 532 -36.65 -6.39 10.56
N VAL A 533 -37.00 -7.16 11.59
CA VAL A 533 -38.01 -6.75 12.58
C VAL A 533 -37.54 -5.53 13.37
N SER A 534 -36.25 -5.47 13.72
CA SER A 534 -35.65 -4.30 14.40
C SER A 534 -35.78 -3.04 13.54
N PHE A 535 -35.49 -3.13 12.24
CA PHE A 535 -35.69 -2.00 11.33
C PHE A 535 -37.16 -1.58 11.22
N ALA A 536 -38.11 -2.52 11.22
CA ALA A 536 -39.53 -2.18 11.25
C ALA A 536 -39.92 -1.38 12.51
N ILE A 537 -39.39 -1.76 13.68
CA ILE A 537 -39.59 -1.01 14.94
C ILE A 537 -38.95 0.38 14.86
N ILE A 538 -37.73 0.47 14.33
CA ILE A 538 -37.03 1.76 14.12
C ILE A 538 -37.85 2.69 13.24
N PHE A 539 -38.32 2.21 12.08
CA PHE A 539 -39.14 3.02 11.18
C PHE A 539 -40.49 3.41 11.78
N TYR A 540 -41.09 2.54 12.61
CA TYR A 540 -42.29 2.89 13.36
C TYR A 540 -42.05 4.09 14.29
N TYR A 541 -40.97 4.07 15.06
CA TYR A 541 -40.63 5.18 15.96
C TYR A 541 -40.22 6.46 15.25
N ILE A 542 -39.48 6.35 14.15
CA ILE A 542 -39.15 7.49 13.29
C ILE A 542 -40.43 8.14 12.77
N ALA A 543 -41.43 7.34 12.35
CA ALA A 543 -42.71 7.84 11.89
C ALA A 543 -43.52 8.51 13.02
N MET A 544 -43.42 8.01 14.26
CA MET A 544 -44.09 8.59 15.42
C MET A 544 -43.48 9.92 15.88
N GLU A 545 -42.16 10.05 15.86
CA GLU A 545 -41.48 11.30 16.24
C GLU A 545 -41.87 12.45 15.28
N GLY A 546 -42.12 12.12 14.02
CA GLY A 546 -42.48 13.06 12.98
C GLY A 546 -41.26 13.57 12.21
N ILE A 547 -41.42 13.72 10.90
CA ILE A 547 -40.37 14.23 10.01
C ILE A 547 -40.44 15.75 10.03
N THR A 548 -39.38 16.41 10.50
CA THR A 548 -39.23 17.88 10.42
C THR A 548 -38.02 18.27 9.60
N PHE A 549 -38.13 19.37 8.87
CA PHE A 549 -37.01 20.03 8.19
C PHE A 549 -36.54 21.28 8.96
N GLN A 550 -37.27 21.69 10.00
CA GLN A 550 -36.87 22.80 10.85
C GLN A 550 -35.68 22.37 11.72
N ASP A 551 -34.66 23.23 11.82
CA ASP A 551 -33.41 22.95 12.54
C ASP A 551 -32.67 21.69 12.06
N ARG A 552 -32.81 21.36 10.77
CA ARG A 552 -32.05 20.32 10.07
C ARG A 552 -31.17 20.96 9.01
N LEU A 553 -29.88 20.68 9.06
CA LEU A 553 -28.94 21.18 8.07
C LEU A 553 -29.08 20.32 6.80
N PRO A 554 -29.42 20.91 5.64
CA PRO A 554 -29.50 20.16 4.38
C PRO A 554 -28.12 19.72 3.89
N VAL A 555 -27.06 20.38 4.35
CA VAL A 555 -25.66 20.07 4.05
C VAL A 555 -24.88 20.12 5.36
N GLY A 556 -24.19 19.03 5.69
CA GLY A 556 -23.37 18.93 6.90
C GLY A 556 -22.10 19.78 6.84
N ASN A 557 -21.38 19.86 7.95
CA ASN A 557 -20.10 20.55 7.99
C ASN A 557 -19.04 19.75 7.20
N TYR A 558 -18.27 20.43 6.36
CA TYR A 558 -17.21 19.81 5.56
C TYR A 558 -16.14 19.12 6.42
N LYS A 559 -15.95 19.57 7.66
CA LYS A 559 -15.00 18.95 8.62
C LYS A 559 -15.39 17.53 9.03
N ASP A 560 -16.67 17.17 8.93
CA ASP A 560 -17.18 15.85 9.32
C ASP A 560 -17.35 14.90 8.13
N TYR A 561 -17.13 15.38 6.90
CA TYR A 561 -17.16 14.54 5.69
C TYR A 561 -16.15 13.39 5.72
N PRO A 562 -14.92 13.54 6.25
CA PRO A 562 -14.00 12.43 6.46
C PRO A 562 -14.61 11.33 7.34
N LEU A 563 -15.27 11.73 8.43
CA LEU A 563 -15.87 10.82 9.40
C LEU A 563 -17.07 10.09 8.78
N TYR A 564 -17.93 10.83 8.06
CA TYR A 564 -19.04 10.30 7.28
C TYR A 564 -18.54 9.29 6.24
N PHE A 565 -17.50 9.64 5.49
CA PHE A 565 -16.92 8.79 4.47
C PHE A 565 -16.45 7.45 5.04
N GLY A 566 -15.64 7.47 6.11
CA GLY A 566 -15.18 6.26 6.78
C GLY A 566 -16.36 5.42 7.31
N THR A 567 -17.39 6.07 7.85
CA THR A 567 -18.60 5.41 8.37
C THR A 567 -19.40 4.72 7.25
N VAL A 568 -19.58 5.39 6.11
CA VAL A 568 -20.30 4.86 4.96
C VAL A 568 -19.54 3.69 4.33
N LEU A 569 -18.22 3.81 4.19
CA LEU A 569 -17.39 2.71 3.70
C LEU A 569 -17.46 1.49 4.64
N PHE A 570 -17.34 1.72 5.95
CA PHE A 570 -17.50 0.65 6.94
C PHE A 570 -18.87 -0.02 6.84
N ALA A 571 -19.95 0.76 6.71
CA ALA A 571 -21.31 0.24 6.65
C ALA A 571 -21.60 -0.55 5.36
N LEU A 572 -21.05 -0.13 4.23
CA LEU A 572 -21.37 -0.72 2.92
C LEU A 572 -20.49 -1.91 2.52
N GLU A 573 -19.36 -2.15 3.19
CA GLU A 573 -18.37 -3.11 2.68
C GLU A 573 -18.40 -4.47 3.39
N SER A 574 -18.16 -5.54 2.62
CA SER A 574 -18.05 -6.91 3.15
C SER A 574 -17.04 -7.77 2.37
N ILE A 575 -15.90 -7.19 1.98
CA ILE A 575 -14.96 -7.81 1.04
C ILE A 575 -14.43 -9.19 1.47
N GLY A 576 -14.23 -9.39 2.79
CA GLY A 576 -13.69 -10.63 3.34
C GLY A 576 -14.61 -11.86 3.18
N VAL A 577 -15.91 -11.65 2.92
CA VAL A 577 -16.89 -12.73 2.82
C VAL A 577 -17.49 -12.91 1.41
N ILE A 578 -17.31 -11.93 0.51
CA ILE A 578 -17.90 -11.94 -0.84
C ILE A 578 -17.44 -13.15 -1.67
N MET A 579 -16.13 -13.43 -1.69
CA MET A 579 -15.57 -14.54 -2.48
C MET A 579 -15.91 -15.91 -1.89
N PRO A 580 -15.77 -16.16 -0.57
CA PRO A 580 -16.28 -17.37 0.06
C PRO A 580 -17.77 -17.60 -0.23
N LEU A 581 -18.60 -16.55 -0.12
CA LEU A 581 -20.04 -16.66 -0.38
C LEU A 581 -20.34 -17.06 -1.83
N LYS A 582 -19.66 -16.45 -2.80
CA LYS A 582 -19.79 -16.81 -4.22
C LYS A 582 -19.41 -18.28 -4.48
N ASN A 583 -18.35 -18.76 -3.83
CA ASN A 583 -17.85 -20.12 -4.01
C ASN A 583 -18.80 -21.18 -3.41
N GLU A 584 -19.56 -20.82 -2.37
CA GLU A 584 -20.55 -21.71 -1.73
C GLU A 584 -21.92 -21.69 -2.42
N MET A 585 -22.14 -20.82 -3.42
CA MET A 585 -23.40 -20.81 -4.16
C MET A 585 -23.55 -22.04 -5.05
N ARG A 586 -24.77 -22.62 -5.08
CA ARG A 586 -25.12 -23.66 -6.06
C ARG A 586 -24.85 -23.24 -7.51
N ASN A 587 -25.08 -21.95 -7.82
CA ASN A 587 -24.89 -21.37 -9.15
C ASN A 587 -24.04 -20.07 -9.09
N PRO A 588 -22.70 -20.17 -8.97
CA PRO A 588 -21.82 -19.00 -8.79
C PRO A 588 -21.86 -17.99 -9.95
N ARG A 589 -22.26 -18.43 -11.15
CA ARG A 589 -22.39 -17.59 -12.35
C ARG A 589 -23.47 -16.50 -12.20
N HIS A 590 -24.49 -16.74 -11.37
CA HIS A 590 -25.57 -15.78 -11.13
C HIS A 590 -25.23 -14.74 -10.04
N PHE A 591 -24.06 -14.82 -9.40
CA PHE A 591 -23.70 -13.90 -8.32
C PHE A 591 -23.61 -12.43 -8.79
N GLY A 592 -22.94 -12.20 -9.92
CA GLY A 592 -22.68 -10.86 -10.47
C GLY A 592 -23.58 -10.44 -11.63
N SER A 593 -24.66 -11.18 -11.92
CA SER A 593 -25.62 -10.80 -12.98
C SER A 593 -26.35 -9.49 -12.63
N PRO A 594 -26.98 -8.78 -13.58
CA PRO A 594 -27.72 -7.53 -13.30
C PRO A 594 -28.78 -7.70 -12.19
N CYS A 595 -29.54 -8.79 -12.22
CA CYS A 595 -30.43 -9.22 -11.14
C CYS A 595 -29.81 -10.36 -10.30
N GLY A 596 -28.49 -10.36 -10.17
CA GLY A 596 -27.72 -11.35 -9.42
C GLY A 596 -27.75 -11.05 -7.92
N VAL A 597 -27.33 -12.04 -7.14
CA VAL A 597 -27.37 -11.98 -5.66
C VAL A 597 -26.61 -10.76 -5.12
N LEU A 598 -25.46 -10.42 -5.70
CA LEU A 598 -24.66 -9.27 -5.26
C LEU A 598 -25.41 -7.95 -5.49
N ASN A 599 -25.96 -7.73 -6.70
CA ASN A 599 -26.62 -6.47 -7.04
C ASN A 599 -27.93 -6.29 -6.28
N ILE A 600 -28.75 -7.34 -6.15
CA ILE A 600 -29.99 -7.29 -5.37
C ILE A 600 -29.68 -7.04 -3.89
N GLY A 601 -28.68 -7.74 -3.34
CA GLY A 601 -28.23 -7.57 -1.96
C GLY A 601 -27.76 -6.14 -1.70
N MET A 602 -26.81 -5.65 -2.49
CA MET A 602 -26.25 -4.31 -2.33
C MET A 602 -27.28 -3.20 -2.56
N ALA A 603 -28.17 -3.33 -3.56
CA ALA A 603 -29.24 -2.36 -3.78
C ALA A 603 -30.20 -2.29 -2.57
N SER A 604 -30.54 -3.43 -1.99
CA SER A 604 -31.39 -3.51 -0.79
C SER A 604 -30.70 -2.85 0.41
N VAL A 605 -29.41 -3.15 0.62
CA VAL A 605 -28.61 -2.58 1.72
C VAL A 605 -28.45 -1.06 1.58
N VAL A 606 -28.06 -0.57 0.40
CA VAL A 606 -27.92 0.87 0.12
C VAL A 606 -29.25 1.60 0.32
N THR A 607 -30.35 1.02 -0.14
CA THR A 607 -31.69 1.60 0.05
C THR A 607 -32.02 1.72 1.53
N LEU A 608 -31.77 0.66 2.31
CA LEU A 608 -32.05 0.64 3.74
C LEU A 608 -31.19 1.66 4.51
N TYR A 609 -29.91 1.79 4.17
CA TYR A 609 -29.04 2.81 4.79
C TYR A 609 -29.45 4.23 4.43
N ILE A 610 -29.82 4.51 3.18
CA ILE A 610 -30.31 5.83 2.77
C ILE A 610 -31.60 6.17 3.54
N LEU A 611 -32.57 5.25 3.61
CA LEU A 611 -33.83 5.50 4.32
C LEU A 611 -33.60 5.70 5.82
N THR A 612 -32.77 4.85 6.44
CA THR A 612 -32.48 4.94 7.88
C THR A 612 -31.72 6.22 8.22
N GLY A 613 -30.70 6.57 7.42
CA GLY A 613 -29.91 7.79 7.62
C GLY A 613 -30.73 9.06 7.39
N LEU A 614 -31.49 9.13 6.28
CA LEU A 614 -32.30 10.29 5.94
C LEU A 614 -33.42 10.51 6.95
N PHE A 615 -34.28 9.52 7.17
CA PHE A 615 -35.43 9.69 8.05
C PHE A 615 -35.03 9.72 9.52
N GLY A 616 -33.97 9.00 9.92
CA GLY A 616 -33.39 9.10 11.25
C GLY A 616 -32.88 10.52 11.56
N TYR A 617 -32.18 11.15 10.61
CA TYR A 617 -31.73 12.54 10.76
C TYR A 617 -32.90 13.53 10.76
N LEU A 618 -33.89 13.37 9.88
CA LEU A 618 -35.05 14.26 9.85
C LEU A 618 -35.88 14.18 11.14
N ALA A 619 -36.04 12.99 11.71
CA ALA A 619 -36.71 12.80 13.00
C ALA A 619 -35.89 13.39 14.15
N TYR A 620 -34.66 12.90 14.38
CA TYR A 620 -33.91 13.17 15.61
C TYR A 620 -32.87 14.30 15.51
N GLY A 621 -32.52 14.77 14.31
CA GLY A 621 -31.55 15.84 14.09
C GLY A 621 -30.16 15.51 14.63
N ALA A 622 -29.51 16.50 15.24
CA ALA A 622 -28.19 16.34 15.87
C ALA A 622 -28.19 15.43 17.10
N ALA A 623 -29.37 15.08 17.64
CA ALA A 623 -29.48 14.12 18.73
C ALA A 623 -29.33 12.66 18.25
N ALA A 624 -29.36 12.41 16.93
CA ALA A 624 -29.06 11.12 16.34
C ALA A 624 -27.63 10.69 16.74
N GLY A 625 -27.54 9.75 17.68
CA GLY A 625 -26.26 9.23 18.15
C GLY A 625 -25.52 8.39 17.09
N PRO A 626 -24.35 7.83 17.44
CA PRO A 626 -23.54 6.96 16.58
C PRO A 626 -24.32 5.80 15.95
N SER A 627 -25.35 5.31 16.64
CA SER A 627 -26.33 4.39 16.10
C SER A 627 -27.74 4.90 16.38
N ILE A 628 -28.66 4.69 15.42
CA ILE A 628 -30.08 5.02 15.57
C ILE A 628 -30.74 4.28 16.76
N SER A 629 -30.15 3.18 17.21
CA SER A 629 -30.62 2.46 18.39
C SER A 629 -30.50 3.27 19.69
N TYR A 630 -29.71 4.35 19.71
CA TYR A 630 -29.56 5.22 20.88
C TYR A 630 -30.81 6.05 21.10
N THR A 631 -31.39 6.57 20.02
CA THR A 631 -32.46 7.56 20.05
C THR A 631 -33.85 6.96 19.89
N VAL A 632 -33.96 5.76 19.30
CA VAL A 632 -35.25 5.13 19.04
C VAL A 632 -35.91 4.61 20.32
N GLY A 633 -37.17 4.99 20.56
CA GLY A 633 -38.02 4.43 21.61
C GLY A 633 -37.42 4.54 23.02
N VAL A 634 -36.75 5.66 23.33
CA VAL A 634 -36.23 5.93 24.68
C VAL A 634 -37.41 5.92 25.66
N GLY A 635 -37.32 5.07 26.68
CA GLY A 635 -38.38 4.95 27.69
C GLY A 635 -39.50 3.96 27.36
N GLN A 636 -39.46 3.25 26.21
CA GLN A 636 -40.51 2.32 25.80
C GLN A 636 -40.01 0.88 25.64
N ILE A 637 -40.87 -0.09 25.98
CA ILE A 637 -40.52 -1.53 25.95
C ILE A 637 -40.11 -1.97 24.55
N ALA A 638 -40.84 -1.56 23.50
CA ALA A 638 -40.51 -1.96 22.13
C ALA A 638 -39.14 -1.41 21.66
N GLY A 639 -38.74 -0.22 22.13
CA GLY A 639 -37.38 0.30 21.92
C GLY A 639 -36.30 -0.55 22.61
N GLN A 640 -36.56 -1.03 23.83
CA GLN A 640 -35.63 -1.93 24.53
C GLN A 640 -35.52 -3.31 23.85
N VAL A 641 -36.65 -3.86 23.41
CA VAL A 641 -36.67 -5.11 22.63
C VAL A 641 -35.87 -4.94 21.34
N CYS A 642 -36.01 -3.81 20.63
CA CYS A 642 -35.23 -3.52 19.44
C CYS A 642 -33.72 -3.49 19.71
N ARG A 643 -33.27 -2.87 20.81
CA ARG A 643 -31.84 -2.84 21.20
C ARG A 643 -31.29 -4.24 21.45
N LEU A 644 -32.03 -5.10 22.17
CA LEU A 644 -31.63 -6.49 22.39
C LEU A 644 -31.60 -7.31 21.10
N MET A 645 -32.56 -7.10 20.21
CA MET A 645 -32.61 -7.75 18.90
C MET A 645 -31.40 -7.39 18.03
N LEU A 646 -31.03 -6.10 17.98
CA LEU A 646 -29.83 -5.63 17.27
C LEU A 646 -28.54 -6.16 17.91
N ALA A 647 -28.46 -6.16 19.25
CA ALA A 647 -27.32 -6.73 19.97
C ALA A 647 -27.15 -8.22 19.65
N PHE A 648 -28.24 -9.00 19.66
CA PHE A 648 -28.20 -10.42 19.28
C PHE A 648 -27.73 -10.61 17.83
N ALA A 649 -28.24 -9.81 16.90
CA ALA A 649 -27.87 -9.93 15.49
C ALA A 649 -26.37 -9.64 15.28
N ILE A 650 -25.86 -8.53 15.84
CA ILE A 650 -24.43 -8.18 15.73
C ILE A 650 -23.53 -9.18 16.47
N PHE A 651 -23.98 -9.70 17.61
CA PHE A 651 -23.29 -10.78 18.33
C PHE A 651 -23.08 -12.02 17.44
N THR A 652 -24.10 -12.40 16.66
CA THR A 652 -23.95 -13.52 15.71
C THR A 652 -23.08 -13.18 14.49
N THR A 653 -23.11 -11.94 14.01
CA THR A 653 -22.25 -11.48 12.91
C THR A 653 -20.79 -11.40 13.31
N HIS A 654 -20.49 -11.16 14.59
CA HIS A 654 -19.11 -11.19 15.12
C HIS A 654 -18.40 -12.51 14.81
N ALA A 655 -19.10 -13.64 14.91
CA ALA A 655 -18.52 -14.94 14.59
C ALA A 655 -18.14 -15.08 13.09
N LEU A 656 -18.87 -14.39 12.21
CA LEU A 656 -18.59 -14.38 10.77
C LEU A 656 -17.33 -13.57 10.44
N SER A 657 -17.17 -12.37 11.03
CA SER A 657 -15.97 -11.54 10.83
C SER A 657 -14.72 -12.18 11.43
N MET A 658 -14.84 -12.73 12.63
CA MET A 658 -13.73 -13.42 13.30
C MET A 658 -13.35 -14.72 12.59
N TYR A 659 -14.28 -15.40 11.90
CA TYR A 659 -13.94 -16.56 11.06
C TYR A 659 -12.88 -16.22 10.01
N VAL A 660 -13.00 -15.06 9.36
CA VAL A 660 -12.04 -14.60 8.35
C VAL A 660 -10.68 -14.28 9.01
N ALA A 661 -10.68 -13.62 10.16
CA ALA A 661 -9.45 -13.36 10.92
C ALA A 661 -8.74 -14.66 11.33
N VAL A 662 -9.51 -15.64 11.81
CA VAL A 662 -8.99 -16.96 12.18
C VAL A 662 -8.48 -17.71 10.96
N ASP A 663 -9.14 -17.64 9.80
CA ASP A 663 -8.65 -18.31 8.59
C ASP A 663 -7.26 -17.78 8.17
N ILE A 664 -7.06 -16.47 8.25
CA ILE A 664 -5.77 -15.83 7.94
C ILE A 664 -4.70 -16.26 8.96
N VAL A 665 -4.99 -16.17 10.26
CA VAL A 665 -4.00 -16.45 11.31
C VAL A 665 -3.72 -17.96 11.43
N TRP A 666 -4.76 -18.78 11.41
CA TRP A 666 -4.66 -20.23 11.58
C TRP A 666 -4.46 -20.95 10.26
N THR A 667 -5.46 -20.97 9.38
CA THR A 667 -5.46 -21.82 8.16
C THR A 667 -4.31 -21.46 7.21
N GLN A 668 -4.11 -20.16 6.94
CA GLN A 668 -3.12 -19.70 5.96
C GLN A 668 -1.70 -19.72 6.53
N ASN A 669 -1.52 -19.37 7.82
CA ASN A 669 -0.21 -19.10 8.40
C ASN A 669 0.32 -20.18 9.37
N LEU A 670 -0.53 -20.72 10.26
CA LEU A 670 -0.09 -21.57 11.37
C LEU A 670 -0.41 -23.05 11.20
N MET A 671 -1.43 -23.40 10.42
CA MET A 671 -1.90 -24.78 10.25
C MET A 671 -0.78 -25.72 9.78
N LYS A 672 0.04 -25.27 8.82
CA LYS A 672 1.19 -26.04 8.29
C LYS A 672 2.26 -26.35 9.35
N LYS A 673 2.39 -25.53 10.39
CA LYS A 673 3.36 -25.74 11.49
C LYS A 673 2.86 -26.73 12.53
N PHE A 674 1.54 -26.86 12.68
CA PHE A 674 0.90 -27.73 13.67
C PHE A 674 0.32 -29.02 13.06
N GLU A 675 0.55 -29.27 11.77
CA GLU A 675 0.03 -30.43 11.03
C GLU A 675 0.49 -31.78 11.59
N LYS A 676 1.64 -31.82 12.27
CA LYS A 676 2.19 -33.04 12.91
C LYS A 676 1.93 -33.12 14.42
N ASN A 677 1.20 -32.17 15.00
CA ASN A 677 0.97 -32.11 16.44
C ASN A 677 -0.40 -32.71 16.77
N ASP A 678 -0.44 -33.71 17.65
CA ASP A 678 -1.66 -34.39 18.07
C ASP A 678 -2.67 -33.43 18.75
N HIS A 679 -2.19 -32.27 19.21
CA HIS A 679 -3.01 -31.21 19.83
C HIS A 679 -3.36 -30.05 18.87
N GLN A 680 -3.33 -30.26 17.55
CA GLN A 680 -3.68 -29.24 16.55
C GLN A 680 -5.04 -28.57 16.85
N LEU A 681 -6.04 -29.36 17.26
CA LEU A 681 -7.37 -28.84 17.59
C LEU A 681 -7.35 -27.90 18.80
N PHE A 682 -6.56 -28.23 19.83
CA PHE A 682 -6.41 -27.39 21.02
C PHE A 682 -5.78 -26.05 20.65
N TRP A 683 -4.73 -26.05 19.81
CA TRP A 683 -4.07 -24.82 19.36
C TRP A 683 -4.98 -23.95 18.48
N GLU A 684 -5.84 -24.54 17.66
CA GLU A 684 -6.84 -23.79 16.91
C GLU A 684 -7.79 -23.05 17.86
N TYR A 685 -8.32 -23.74 18.88
CA TYR A 685 -9.22 -23.13 19.87
C TYR A 685 -8.51 -22.10 20.75
N ALA A 686 -7.23 -22.32 21.10
CA ALA A 686 -6.42 -21.37 21.83
C ALA A 686 -6.25 -20.07 21.04
N ILE A 687 -5.97 -20.16 19.73
CA ILE A 687 -5.82 -18.98 18.87
C ILE A 687 -7.15 -18.26 18.66
N ARG A 688 -8.25 -18.97 18.41
CA ARG A 688 -9.59 -18.38 18.36
C ARG A 688 -9.90 -17.59 19.63
N THR A 689 -9.63 -18.18 20.79
CA THR A 689 -9.82 -17.53 22.10
C THR A 689 -8.92 -16.30 22.23
N SER A 690 -7.65 -16.42 21.87
CA SER A 690 -6.68 -15.32 21.94
C SER A 690 -7.09 -14.14 21.05
N LEU A 691 -7.60 -14.39 19.85
CA LEU A 691 -8.04 -13.32 18.94
C LEU A 691 -9.29 -12.61 19.48
N VAL A 692 -10.24 -13.33 20.05
CA VAL A 692 -11.43 -12.74 20.70
C VAL A 692 -11.04 -11.90 21.92
N VAL A 693 -10.13 -12.42 22.76
CA VAL A 693 -9.62 -11.68 23.93
C VAL A 693 -8.87 -10.42 23.50
N LEU A 694 -8.05 -10.50 22.44
CA LEU A 694 -7.35 -9.35 21.88
C LEU A 694 -8.34 -8.26 21.42
N THR A 695 -9.36 -8.63 20.64
CA THR A 695 -10.38 -7.67 20.15
C THR A 695 -11.20 -7.08 21.29
N PHE A 696 -11.45 -7.87 22.34
CA PHE A 696 -12.09 -7.39 23.56
C PHE A 696 -11.22 -6.35 24.29
N CYS A 697 -9.93 -6.62 24.49
CA CYS A 697 -9.03 -5.67 25.14
C CYS A 697 -8.93 -4.34 24.36
N LEU A 698 -8.89 -4.40 23.02
CA LEU A 698 -8.89 -3.22 22.16
C LEU A 698 -10.22 -2.43 22.25
N ALA A 699 -11.36 -3.13 22.27
CA ALA A 699 -12.67 -2.52 22.47
C ALA A 699 -12.79 -1.82 23.83
N VAL A 700 -12.25 -2.40 24.90
CA VAL A 700 -12.23 -1.79 26.24
C VAL A 700 -11.33 -0.56 26.30
N ALA A 701 -10.22 -0.56 25.57
CA ALA A 701 -9.26 0.55 25.55
C ALA A 701 -9.83 1.80 24.85
N VAL A 702 -10.62 1.64 23.79
CA VAL A 702 -11.20 2.74 23.02
C VAL A 702 -12.69 2.48 22.75
N PRO A 703 -13.58 2.75 23.72
CA PRO A 703 -15.01 2.44 23.61
C PRO A 703 -15.80 3.50 22.82
N TYR A 704 -15.19 4.17 21.82
CA TYR A 704 -15.84 5.20 21.01
C TYR A 704 -16.33 4.62 19.68
N LEU A 705 -17.57 4.13 19.66
CA LEU A 705 -18.16 3.41 18.52
C LEU A 705 -18.06 4.17 17.18
N ASP A 706 -18.41 5.45 17.16
CA ASP A 706 -18.40 6.32 15.97
C ASP A 706 -17.01 6.45 15.35
N LEU A 707 -16.02 6.77 16.18
CA LEU A 707 -14.65 6.98 15.75
C LEU A 707 -13.98 5.67 15.31
N PHE A 708 -14.30 4.57 15.99
CA PHE A 708 -13.76 3.26 15.65
C PHE A 708 -14.31 2.73 14.32
N ILE A 709 -15.62 2.92 14.08
CA ILE A 709 -16.27 2.61 12.79
C ILE A 709 -15.60 3.39 11.66
N SER A 710 -15.42 4.69 11.86
CA SER A 710 -14.84 5.54 10.82
C SER A 710 -13.35 5.24 10.57
N LEU A 711 -12.57 4.98 11.63
CA LEU A 711 -11.15 4.61 11.51
C LEU A 711 -10.96 3.34 10.70
N VAL A 712 -11.69 2.27 11.03
CA VAL A 712 -11.58 0.97 10.35
C VAL A 712 -12.04 1.08 8.91
N GLY A 713 -13.14 1.79 8.65
CA GLY A 713 -13.66 2.04 7.30
C GLY A 713 -12.72 2.88 6.43
N ALA A 714 -12.19 3.96 6.98
CA ALA A 714 -11.25 4.80 6.25
C ALA A 714 -9.94 4.07 5.98
N PHE A 715 -9.27 3.54 7.00
CA PHE A 715 -7.94 2.96 6.85
C PHE A 715 -7.93 1.68 6.00
N CYS A 716 -8.82 0.73 6.32
CA CYS A 716 -8.77 -0.59 5.74
C CYS A 716 -9.66 -0.75 4.51
N ILE A 717 -10.87 -0.19 4.50
CA ILE A 717 -11.82 -0.42 3.40
C ILE A 717 -11.53 0.48 2.21
N SER A 718 -11.04 1.70 2.41
CA SER A 718 -10.64 2.55 1.30
C SER A 718 -9.55 1.88 0.46
N SER A 719 -8.58 1.22 1.10
CA SER A 719 -7.57 0.42 0.40
C SER A 719 -8.15 -0.87 -0.18
N LEU A 720 -8.67 -1.75 0.68
CA LEU A 720 -9.12 -3.11 0.32
C LEU A 720 -10.39 -3.17 -0.50
N GLY A 721 -11.43 -2.43 -0.11
CA GLY A 721 -12.77 -2.47 -0.72
C GLY A 721 -12.92 -1.62 -1.98
N VAL A 722 -12.18 -0.51 -2.08
CA VAL A 722 -12.38 0.47 -3.15
C VAL A 722 -11.20 0.56 -4.12
N ALA A 723 -9.99 0.82 -3.63
CA ALA A 723 -8.82 0.98 -4.50
C ALA A 723 -8.44 -0.33 -5.21
N PHE A 724 -8.29 -1.42 -4.47
CA PHE A 724 -7.82 -2.70 -5.04
C PHE A 724 -8.74 -3.27 -6.13
N PRO A 725 -10.07 -3.35 -5.97
CA PRO A 725 -10.94 -3.85 -7.02
C PRO A 725 -10.93 -2.99 -8.28
N ALA A 726 -10.84 -1.66 -8.13
CA ALA A 726 -10.75 -0.74 -9.27
C ALA A 726 -9.41 -0.87 -10.03
N ILE A 727 -8.33 -1.15 -9.31
CA ILE A 727 -7.03 -1.49 -9.89
C ILE A 727 -7.13 -2.83 -10.61
N MET A 728 -7.68 -3.87 -9.97
CA MET A 728 -7.81 -5.20 -10.55
C MET A 728 -8.71 -5.24 -11.80
N ASP A 729 -9.83 -4.52 -11.81
CA ASP A 729 -10.73 -4.43 -12.97
C ASP A 729 -10.07 -3.65 -14.13
N SER A 730 -9.35 -2.57 -13.81
CA SER A 730 -8.49 -1.88 -14.78
C SER A 730 -7.42 -2.81 -15.34
N CYS A 731 -6.86 -3.67 -14.48
CA CYS A 731 -5.87 -4.66 -14.89
C CYS A 731 -6.45 -5.69 -15.86
N ASN A 732 -7.67 -6.14 -15.59
CA ASN A 732 -8.30 -7.21 -16.36
C ASN A 732 -8.70 -6.77 -17.78
N ARG A 733 -9.13 -5.52 -17.97
CA ARG A 733 -9.65 -5.00 -19.25
C ARG A 733 -8.66 -4.16 -20.04
N TRP A 734 -7.41 -4.11 -19.60
CA TRP A 734 -6.40 -3.24 -20.18
C TRP A 734 -6.09 -3.51 -21.65
N ASN A 735 -6.07 -4.80 -22.01
CA ASN A 735 -5.74 -5.27 -23.36
C ASN A 735 -6.96 -5.33 -24.29
N ASP A 736 -8.14 -4.89 -23.84
CA ASP A 736 -9.30 -4.77 -24.72
C ASP A 736 -9.01 -3.68 -25.77
N PRO A 737 -9.41 -3.89 -27.05
CA PRO A 737 -9.17 -2.91 -28.10
C PRO A 737 -9.65 -1.52 -27.69
N SER A 738 -8.84 -0.50 -28.00
CA SER A 738 -9.00 0.89 -27.55
C SER A 738 -10.28 1.52 -28.11
N SER A 739 -11.40 1.24 -27.45
CA SER A 739 -12.70 1.86 -27.67
C SER A 739 -12.89 3.00 -26.68
N LEU A 740 -13.71 4.00 -27.04
CA LEU A 740 -14.19 5.03 -26.12
C LEU A 740 -14.72 4.44 -24.80
N LYS A 741 -15.33 3.25 -24.86
CA LYS A 741 -15.81 2.51 -23.67
C LYS A 741 -14.68 2.06 -22.76
N THR A 742 -13.58 1.56 -23.32
CA THR A 742 -12.38 1.13 -22.57
C THR A 742 -11.71 2.34 -21.92
N VAL A 743 -11.63 3.48 -22.62
CA VAL A 743 -11.10 4.74 -22.06
C VAL A 743 -11.94 5.26 -20.90
N LEU A 744 -13.26 5.38 -21.10
CA LEU A 744 -14.19 5.79 -20.04
C LEU A 744 -14.14 4.85 -18.83
N HIS A 745 -13.97 3.55 -19.08
CA HIS A 745 -13.83 2.55 -18.02
C HIS A 745 -12.57 2.78 -17.17
N HIS A 746 -11.41 3.03 -17.78
CA HIS A 746 -10.19 3.33 -17.04
C HIS A 746 -10.26 4.69 -16.33
N VAL A 747 -10.84 5.72 -16.95
CA VAL A 747 -11.04 7.03 -16.29
C VAL A 747 -11.92 6.88 -15.06
N LYS A 748 -13.01 6.11 -15.16
CA LYS A 748 -13.88 5.77 -14.03
C LYS A 748 -13.09 5.06 -12.92
N ASN A 749 -12.32 4.01 -13.26
CA ASN A 749 -11.55 3.26 -12.26
C ASN A 749 -10.42 4.10 -11.63
N ILE A 750 -9.75 4.96 -12.40
CA ILE A 750 -8.79 5.93 -11.86
C ILE A 750 -9.52 6.84 -10.87
N GLY A 751 -10.66 7.43 -11.25
CA GLY A 751 -11.47 8.25 -10.35
C GLY A 751 -11.84 7.54 -9.04
N ILE A 752 -12.19 6.24 -9.11
CA ILE A 752 -12.47 5.40 -7.93
C ILE A 752 -11.22 5.23 -7.06
N VAL A 753 -10.04 4.98 -7.65
CA VAL A 753 -8.78 4.87 -6.90
C VAL A 753 -8.41 6.21 -6.25
N LEU A 754 -8.56 7.32 -6.95
CA LEU A 754 -8.29 8.66 -6.41
C LEU A 754 -9.22 8.97 -5.22
N PHE A 755 -10.50 8.65 -5.35
CA PHE A 755 -11.50 8.78 -4.29
C PHE A 755 -11.17 7.89 -3.08
N ALA A 756 -10.71 6.66 -3.33
CA ALA A 756 -10.29 5.73 -2.31
C ALA A 756 -9.03 6.19 -1.56
N VAL A 757 -8.02 6.69 -2.26
CA VAL A 757 -6.81 7.24 -1.62
C VAL A 757 -7.16 8.45 -0.76
N LEU A 758 -8.00 9.36 -1.26
CA LEU A 758 -8.46 10.51 -0.50
C LEU A 758 -9.18 10.04 0.77
N GLY A 759 -10.11 9.12 0.64
CA GLY A 759 -10.83 8.51 1.73
C GLY A 759 -9.96 7.84 2.79
N LEU A 760 -8.96 7.07 2.33
CA LEU A 760 -8.03 6.35 3.20
C LEU A 760 -7.28 7.30 4.08
N VAL A 761 -6.66 8.29 3.46
CA VAL A 761 -5.80 9.20 4.18
C VAL A 761 -6.74 10.03 5.07
N VAL A 762 -7.68 10.77 4.46
CA VAL A 762 -8.51 11.81 5.10
C VAL A 762 -9.34 11.26 6.25
N GLY A 763 -10.04 10.15 6.04
CA GLY A 763 -10.85 9.54 7.09
C GLY A 763 -10.02 8.94 8.24
N THR A 764 -8.83 8.40 7.97
CA THR A 764 -7.99 7.80 9.02
C THR A 764 -7.46 8.87 9.96
N ALA A 765 -6.89 9.94 9.41
CA ALA A 765 -6.28 10.99 10.23
C ALA A 765 -7.33 11.69 11.12
N THR A 766 -8.48 12.07 10.55
CA THR A 766 -9.56 12.71 11.32
C THR A 766 -10.10 11.79 12.42
N SER A 767 -10.16 10.48 12.17
CA SER A 767 -10.61 9.52 13.18
C SER A 767 -9.60 9.40 14.33
N ILE A 768 -8.30 9.34 14.03
CA ILE A 768 -7.24 9.26 15.06
C ILE A 768 -7.20 10.55 15.90
N GLU A 769 -7.22 11.71 15.26
CA GLU A 769 -7.21 13.02 15.94
C GLU A 769 -8.35 13.13 16.96
N LYS A 770 -9.59 12.84 16.53
CA LYS A 770 -10.76 12.85 17.42
C LYS A 770 -10.70 11.79 18.52
N ILE A 771 -10.05 10.64 18.29
CA ILE A 771 -9.84 9.63 19.34
C ILE A 771 -8.89 10.16 20.40
N VAL A 772 -7.77 10.75 19.98
CA VAL A 772 -6.77 11.31 20.90
C VAL A 772 -7.36 12.46 21.71
N GLU A 773 -8.13 13.35 21.08
CA GLU A 773 -8.87 14.41 21.77
C GLU A 773 -9.79 13.85 22.86
N LYS A 774 -10.69 12.91 22.51
CA LYS A 774 -11.61 12.31 23.49
C LYS A 774 -10.91 11.57 24.64
N ILE A 775 -9.81 10.87 24.36
CA ILE A 775 -9.03 10.18 25.40
C ILE A 775 -8.38 11.19 26.34
N THR A 776 -7.84 12.29 25.79
CA THR A 776 -7.18 13.34 26.57
C THR A 776 -8.19 14.09 27.44
N GLU A 777 -9.38 14.39 26.90
CA GLU A 777 -10.49 14.97 27.65
C GLU A 777 -11.00 14.05 28.78
N ALA A 778 -10.99 12.73 28.58
CA ALA A 778 -11.41 11.77 29.60
C ALA A 778 -10.35 11.55 30.70
N ALA A 779 -9.09 11.92 30.44
CA ALA A 779 -7.98 11.82 31.39
C ALA A 779 -7.77 13.10 32.21
N ALA A 780 -8.28 14.23 31.72
CA ALA A 780 -8.34 15.52 32.42
C ALA A 780 -9.56 15.60 33.34
#